data_AF-A0AAW6F9D7-F1
#
_entry.id   AF-A0AAW6F9D7-F1
#
_cell.length_a   1.000
_cell.length_b   1.000
_cell.length_c   1.000
_cell.angle_alpha   90.00
_cell.angle_beta   90.00
_cell.angle_gamma   90.00
#
_symmetry.space_group_name_H-M   'P 1'
#
loop_
_entity.id
_entity.type
_entity.pdbx_description
1 polymer ?
#
loop_
_entity_poly.entity_id
_entity_poly.type
_entity_poly.pdbx_seq_one_letter_code
_entity_poly.pdbx_strand_id
1 'polypeptide(L)'
;MKKLYSILTLILISISIFAKSTDTYSDKILSFGKGNRETRERADSIMHLVIEKAAQYQNTVSKYEAEIYIKGRTEILKQNMLIRLAHHIFPIDRKNKDMLFEMVSQSKFNAPQNYLHDLKAVNGNSIPNGKKQQEALAFLNLNVYSPTAYDDAIFMPIASNAFKFYTFNLEGLETINGLTIYKIRFLPKQWSQKLVCGDLYVIDQSWTIDKIDMNGRYSFAEFNLVMSYGRDFRRFILPEKADLFLRYRVLGNAVATTYHSSFKYQEVEWVEEDNESHKWKSLDLTNYYKLSSDTVPIIRDSTYWNIHRDNPLSPDEAHLYSKAQEQNISKIDTADDLQKYVKLTEQLTNTVNMDYKTTRIKYSGFLNPFQLGYSARNGITYKQRFRISKTFARDKQIRFRPEIGYVFKRKQIFFKVGGDWEYSPQKRGILSVEVGNSNESYSSEITQKINEELKDSTFNFDDLNLEYFKHYYAEIKNSIELFNGFQLTTGISYHRRIPSKKKVAIDPGDDVEEILSQNYNDFTPTLGFSYTPRQYYRMDGYRKEYVYSYYPTISIEIARGIPGVGKSSGDYGRIEADVHQSLMLGLCRRLNYHISAGLYTQQKSTYFADFRYFTRRNFPDTWDDQIGGVFNLLKGEWFNASDKYIQAHFMYESPFILFKVLRINSTKKFMQTASRYILSERFYWSQLWTPVLPSYTEVGYGIGNHIFNIGIFAGFDRWHYQSMGFKFAFELFQ
;
A
#
# COMPACT_ATOMS: atom_id res chain seq x y z
N MET A 1 33.01 2.11 -1.49
CA MET A 1 32.84 1.19 -2.65
C MET A 1 32.99 -0.29 -2.26
N LYS A 2 34.18 -0.82 -1.94
CA LYS A 2 34.37 -2.26 -1.62
C LYS A 2 33.53 -2.78 -0.44
N LYS A 3 33.42 -2.03 0.67
CA LYS A 3 32.56 -2.36 1.85
C LYS A 3 31.06 -2.34 1.53
N LEU A 4 30.63 -1.41 0.67
CA LEU A 4 29.24 -1.30 0.23
C LEU A 4 28.85 -2.48 -0.67
N TYR A 5 29.76 -2.86 -1.58
CA TYR A 5 29.62 -4.06 -2.40
C TYR A 5 29.54 -5.31 -1.54
N SER A 6 30.36 -5.43 -0.49
CA SER A 6 30.35 -6.60 0.41
C SER A 6 29.06 -6.69 1.22
N ILE A 7 28.53 -5.58 1.73
CA ILE A 7 27.25 -5.55 2.47
C ILE A 7 26.07 -5.84 1.54
N LEU A 8 26.02 -5.25 0.35
CA LEU A 8 25.00 -5.57 -0.65
C LEU A 8 25.07 -7.05 -1.03
N THR A 9 26.27 -7.57 -1.29
CA THR A 9 26.45 -8.99 -1.58
C THR A 9 26.06 -9.83 -0.37
N LEU A 10 26.32 -9.45 0.87
CA LEU A 10 25.93 -10.25 2.05
C LEU A 10 24.41 -10.29 2.24
N ILE A 11 23.72 -9.17 2.01
CA ILE A 11 22.25 -9.07 2.09
C ILE A 11 21.62 -9.83 0.91
N LEU A 12 22.18 -9.73 -0.29
CA LEU A 12 21.71 -10.47 -1.47
C LEU A 12 22.04 -11.96 -1.38
N ILE A 13 23.19 -12.31 -0.79
CA ILE A 13 23.62 -13.68 -0.52
C ILE A 13 22.70 -14.29 0.54
N SER A 14 22.36 -13.57 1.62
CA SER A 14 21.40 -14.08 2.61
C SER A 14 20.01 -14.30 1.97
N ILE A 15 19.53 -13.38 1.14
CA ILE A 15 18.29 -13.57 0.35
C ILE A 15 18.39 -14.82 -0.57
N SER A 16 19.54 -15.06 -1.19
CA SER A 16 19.75 -16.22 -2.07
C SER A 16 19.96 -17.55 -1.33
N ILE A 17 20.59 -17.54 -0.14
CA ILE A 17 20.84 -18.72 0.69
C ILE A 17 19.52 -19.21 1.31
N PHE A 18 18.59 -18.31 1.65
CA PHE A 18 17.22 -18.68 2.04
C PHE A 18 16.33 -19.12 0.85
N ALA A 19 16.83 -19.00 -0.39
CA ALA A 19 16.13 -19.32 -1.62
C ALA A 19 16.71 -20.54 -2.37
N LYS A 20 17.48 -21.43 -1.72
CA LYS A 20 17.83 -22.73 -2.28
C LYS A 20 16.59 -23.62 -2.30
N SER A 21 15.82 -23.50 -3.38
CA SER A 21 14.74 -24.40 -3.73
C SER A 21 15.24 -25.38 -4.76
N THR A 22 15.20 -26.67 -4.44
CA THR A 22 15.43 -27.78 -5.39
C THR A 22 14.18 -28.15 -6.19
N ASP A 23 13.04 -27.50 -5.89
CA ASP A 23 11.78 -27.63 -6.64
C ASP A 23 11.23 -26.23 -6.87
N THR A 24 11.78 -25.55 -7.86
CA THR A 24 11.21 -24.28 -8.33
C THR A 24 10.72 -24.44 -9.75
N TYR A 25 9.87 -23.51 -10.19
CA TYR A 25 9.39 -23.39 -11.56
C TYR A 25 10.49 -23.62 -12.64
N SER A 26 11.78 -23.41 -12.33
CA SER A 26 12.93 -23.79 -13.18
C SER A 26 12.97 -25.27 -13.60
N ASP A 27 12.56 -26.20 -12.75
CA ASP A 27 12.80 -27.63 -12.98
C ASP A 27 11.81 -28.21 -14.00
N LYS A 28 10.64 -27.59 -14.19
CA LYS A 28 9.73 -27.87 -15.31
C LYS A 28 10.13 -27.19 -16.64
N ILE A 29 11.09 -26.24 -16.64
CA ILE A 29 11.54 -25.51 -17.84
C ILE A 29 12.84 -26.06 -18.42
N LEU A 30 13.62 -26.83 -17.66
CA LEU A 30 14.91 -27.36 -18.13
C LEU A 30 14.76 -28.35 -19.31
N SER A 31 13.54 -28.70 -19.71
CA SER A 31 13.21 -29.42 -20.95
C SER A 31 12.94 -28.51 -22.17
N PHE A 32 13.30 -27.23 -22.13
CA PHE A 32 13.08 -26.32 -23.27
C PHE A 32 14.13 -26.54 -24.38
N GLY A 33 13.75 -27.31 -25.40
CA GLY A 33 14.35 -27.16 -26.73
C GLY A 33 14.01 -25.78 -27.29
N LYS A 34 14.96 -25.10 -27.95
CA LYS A 34 14.63 -23.88 -28.72
C LYS A 34 13.52 -24.25 -29.71
N GLY A 35 12.28 -23.83 -29.42
CA GLY A 35 11.18 -23.98 -30.38
C GLY A 35 11.62 -23.47 -31.76
N ASN A 36 11.31 -24.24 -32.81
CA ASN A 36 11.64 -23.88 -34.19
C ASN A 36 11.05 -22.51 -34.53
N ARG A 37 11.74 -21.73 -35.37
CA ARG A 37 11.30 -20.39 -35.79
C ARG A 37 9.86 -20.39 -36.32
N GLU A 38 9.50 -21.45 -37.05
CA GLU A 38 8.16 -21.65 -37.62
C GLU A 38 7.06 -21.78 -36.55
N THR A 39 7.32 -22.48 -35.43
CA THR A 39 6.30 -22.64 -34.38
C THR A 39 6.06 -21.34 -33.60
N ARG A 40 7.04 -20.43 -33.58
CA ARG A 40 6.89 -19.08 -33.03
C ARG A 40 6.09 -18.18 -33.96
N GLU A 41 6.43 -18.15 -35.25
CA GLU A 41 5.73 -17.31 -36.22
C GLU A 41 4.24 -17.68 -36.32
N ARG A 42 3.91 -18.98 -36.25
CA ARG A 42 2.51 -19.45 -36.17
C ARG A 42 1.83 -19.03 -34.87
N ALA A 43 2.49 -19.21 -33.71
CA ALA A 43 1.93 -18.80 -32.43
C ALA A 43 1.70 -17.29 -32.34
N ASP A 44 2.63 -16.48 -32.84
CA ASP A 44 2.52 -15.03 -32.86
C ASP A 44 1.33 -14.60 -33.73
N SER A 45 1.12 -15.23 -34.89
CA SER A 45 -0.03 -14.97 -35.78
C SER A 45 -1.37 -15.25 -35.08
N ILE A 46 -1.48 -16.39 -34.40
CA ILE A 46 -2.69 -16.75 -33.63
C ILE A 46 -2.89 -15.75 -32.47
N MET A 47 -1.83 -15.44 -31.72
CA MET A 47 -1.91 -14.54 -30.58
C MET A 47 -2.29 -13.11 -30.97
N HIS A 48 -1.93 -12.63 -32.16
CA HIS A 48 -2.41 -11.35 -32.67
C HIS A 48 -3.95 -11.32 -32.77
N LEU A 49 -4.56 -12.39 -33.30
CA LEU A 49 -6.01 -12.52 -33.41
C LEU A 49 -6.68 -12.66 -32.03
N VAL A 50 -6.09 -13.47 -31.14
CA VAL A 50 -6.57 -13.63 -29.76
C VAL A 50 -6.54 -12.31 -29.01
N ILE A 51 -5.46 -11.53 -29.12
CA ILE A 51 -5.33 -10.24 -28.43
C ILE A 51 -6.33 -9.22 -28.98
N GLU A 52 -6.55 -9.20 -30.29
CA GLU A 52 -7.55 -8.34 -30.93
C GLU A 52 -8.97 -8.68 -30.45
N LYS A 53 -9.31 -9.97 -30.42
CA LYS A 53 -10.60 -10.46 -29.92
C LYS A 53 -10.77 -10.32 -28.42
N ALA A 54 -9.70 -10.47 -27.64
CA ALA A 54 -9.73 -10.26 -26.20
C ALA A 54 -10.16 -8.83 -25.83
N ALA A 55 -9.77 -7.82 -26.61
CA ALA A 55 -10.22 -6.45 -26.41
C ALA A 55 -11.74 -6.29 -26.61
N GLN A 56 -12.34 -7.09 -27.50
CA GLN A 56 -13.80 -7.16 -27.67
C GLN A 56 -14.44 -7.88 -26.48
N TYR A 57 -13.93 -9.06 -26.11
CA TYR A 57 -14.47 -9.88 -25.03
C TYR A 57 -14.32 -9.29 -23.63
N GLN A 58 -13.37 -8.39 -23.43
CA GLN A 58 -13.14 -7.72 -22.15
C GLN A 58 -14.41 -7.01 -21.63
N ASN A 59 -15.22 -6.44 -22.54
CA ASN A 59 -16.35 -5.58 -22.19
C ASN A 59 -17.71 -6.13 -22.65
N THR A 60 -17.79 -7.39 -23.12
CA THR A 60 -19.05 -7.96 -23.64
C THR A 60 -20.04 -8.40 -22.58
N VAL A 61 -19.60 -8.74 -21.36
CA VAL A 61 -20.52 -9.10 -20.27
C VAL A 61 -20.93 -7.84 -19.53
N SER A 62 -22.23 -7.53 -19.53
CA SER A 62 -22.79 -6.40 -18.79
C SER A 62 -23.00 -6.77 -17.33
N LYS A 63 -23.66 -7.90 -17.09
CA LYS A 63 -24.01 -8.38 -15.74
C LYS A 63 -24.11 -9.90 -15.70
N TYR A 64 -23.76 -10.51 -14.58
CA TYR A 64 -24.11 -11.91 -14.32
C TYR A 64 -24.41 -12.15 -12.85
N GLU A 65 -25.22 -13.17 -12.58
CA GLU A 65 -25.42 -13.75 -11.24
C GLU A 65 -25.00 -15.22 -11.25
N ALA A 66 -24.13 -15.60 -10.31
CA ALA A 66 -23.59 -16.95 -10.20
C ALA A 66 -23.53 -17.43 -8.75
N GLU A 67 -23.88 -18.69 -8.52
CA GLU A 67 -23.52 -19.39 -7.29
C GLU A 67 -22.13 -19.98 -7.44
N ILE A 68 -21.22 -19.65 -6.54
CA ILE A 68 -19.84 -20.13 -6.51
C ILE A 68 -19.67 -21.02 -5.30
N TYR A 69 -19.32 -22.29 -5.55
CA TYR A 69 -18.88 -23.21 -4.51
C TYR A 69 -17.35 -23.16 -4.43
N ILE A 70 -16.81 -23.06 -3.21
CA ILE A 70 -15.36 -22.97 -2.97
C ILE A 70 -14.96 -23.98 -1.90
N LYS A 71 -14.01 -24.86 -2.23
CA LYS A 71 -13.35 -25.78 -1.29
C LYS A 71 -11.91 -25.33 -1.08
N GLY A 72 -11.53 -25.07 0.16
CA GLY A 72 -10.18 -24.65 0.54
C GLY A 72 -9.51 -25.62 1.50
N ARG A 73 -8.28 -26.03 1.21
CA ARG A 73 -7.41 -26.79 2.14
C ARG A 73 -6.12 -26.03 2.38
N THR A 74 -5.62 -26.01 3.60
CA THR A 74 -4.35 -25.35 3.98
C THR A 74 -3.55 -26.25 4.90
N GLU A 75 -2.33 -26.60 4.49
CA GLU A 75 -1.44 -27.50 5.20
C GLU A 75 -0.11 -26.81 5.56
N ILE A 76 0.30 -26.92 6.83
CA ILE A 76 1.61 -26.45 7.30
C ILE A 76 2.66 -27.54 7.07
N LEU A 77 3.41 -27.43 5.98
CA LEU A 77 4.46 -28.37 5.60
C LEU A 77 5.71 -28.28 6.50
N LYS A 78 6.10 -27.06 6.89
CA LYS A 78 7.26 -26.82 7.75
C LYS A 78 7.01 -25.60 8.65
N GLN A 79 7.32 -25.75 9.95
CA GLN A 79 7.16 -24.68 10.94
C GLN A 79 8.40 -24.53 11.83
N ASN A 80 8.71 -23.29 12.21
CA ASN A 80 9.68 -22.93 13.24
C ASN A 80 9.06 -21.96 14.27
N MET A 81 9.84 -21.45 15.23
CA MET A 81 9.34 -20.51 16.26
C MET A 81 8.72 -19.23 15.66
N LEU A 82 9.13 -18.83 14.45
CA LEU A 82 8.64 -17.64 13.76
C LEU A 82 7.28 -17.84 13.08
N ILE A 83 6.73 -19.07 13.04
CA ILE A 83 5.35 -19.30 12.54
C ILE A 83 4.31 -18.47 13.31
N ARG A 84 4.63 -18.11 14.57
CA ARG A 84 3.81 -17.21 15.40
C ARG A 84 3.67 -15.81 14.78
N LEU A 85 4.67 -15.34 14.03
CA LEU A 85 4.60 -14.07 13.29
C LEU A 85 3.97 -14.26 11.90
N ALA A 86 3.95 -15.48 11.37
CA ALA A 86 3.52 -15.79 10.01
C ALA A 86 2.03 -15.48 9.76
N HIS A 87 1.17 -15.50 10.78
CA HIS A 87 -0.25 -15.11 10.64
C HIS A 87 -0.47 -13.61 10.30
N HIS A 88 0.56 -12.76 10.52
CA HIS A 88 0.53 -11.39 10.00
C HIS A 88 0.79 -11.33 8.50
N ILE A 89 1.50 -12.34 7.97
CA ILE A 89 1.97 -12.42 6.59
C ILE A 89 1.04 -13.29 5.73
N PHE A 90 0.46 -14.33 6.31
CA PHE A 90 -0.38 -15.31 5.64
C PHE A 90 -1.71 -15.51 6.40
N PRO A 91 -2.82 -15.73 5.69
CA PRO A 91 -4.07 -16.16 6.30
C PRO A 91 -3.96 -17.64 6.70
N ILE A 92 -3.35 -17.91 7.85
CA ILE A 92 -3.22 -19.26 8.43
C ILE A 92 -3.94 -19.28 9.77
N ASP A 93 -4.67 -20.37 10.04
CA ASP A 93 -5.21 -20.62 11.37
C ASP A 93 -4.10 -21.10 12.31
N ARG A 94 -3.98 -20.46 13.47
CA ARG A 94 -2.97 -20.80 14.50
C ARG A 94 -3.26 -22.15 15.18
N LYS A 95 -4.49 -22.64 15.13
CA LYS A 95 -4.93 -23.80 15.92
C LYS A 95 -4.68 -25.14 15.23
N ASN A 96 -4.83 -25.20 13.91
CA ASN A 96 -4.83 -26.45 13.16
C ASN A 96 -3.69 -26.46 12.13
N LYS A 97 -2.91 -27.56 12.09
CA LYS A 97 -1.86 -27.77 11.07
C LYS A 97 -2.42 -28.05 9.68
N ASP A 98 -3.63 -28.62 9.61
CA ASP A 98 -4.35 -28.92 8.38
C ASP A 98 -5.78 -28.38 8.53
N MET A 99 -6.11 -27.39 7.71
CA MET A 99 -7.39 -26.70 7.72
C MET A 99 -8.11 -27.03 6.42
N LEU A 100 -9.35 -27.49 6.54
CA LEU A 100 -10.26 -27.75 5.42
C LEU A 100 -11.55 -26.97 5.67
N PHE A 101 -12.01 -26.25 4.66
CA PHE A 101 -13.26 -25.54 4.69
C PHE A 101 -13.95 -25.53 3.33
N GLU A 102 -15.25 -25.33 3.38
CA GLU A 102 -16.14 -25.20 2.23
C GLU A 102 -16.99 -23.95 2.42
N MET A 103 -17.23 -23.21 1.35
CA MET A 103 -18.11 -22.05 1.35
C MET A 103 -18.91 -21.93 0.07
N VAL A 104 -20.12 -21.39 0.21
CA VAL A 104 -21.00 -21.06 -0.92
C VAL A 104 -21.18 -19.54 -0.93
N SER A 105 -20.88 -18.93 -2.07
CA SER A 105 -21.05 -17.50 -2.30
C SER A 105 -21.97 -17.24 -3.48
N GLN A 106 -22.91 -16.32 -3.31
CA GLN A 106 -23.66 -15.76 -4.43
C GLN A 106 -22.90 -14.53 -4.95
N SER A 107 -22.36 -14.65 -6.16
CA SER A 107 -21.60 -13.61 -6.82
C SER A 107 -22.45 -12.87 -7.83
N LYS A 108 -22.46 -11.54 -7.74
CA LYS A 108 -23.07 -10.64 -8.73
C LYS A 108 -21.96 -9.81 -9.35
N PHE A 109 -21.89 -9.84 -10.68
CA PHE A 109 -20.97 -9.00 -11.43
C PHE A 109 -21.74 -7.94 -12.19
N ASN A 110 -21.22 -6.72 -12.15
CA ASN A 110 -21.67 -5.62 -13.00
C ASN A 110 -20.47 -4.98 -13.69
N ALA A 111 -20.56 -4.72 -14.99
CA ALA A 111 -19.49 -4.08 -15.72
C ALA A 111 -19.32 -2.60 -15.32
N PRO A 112 -18.09 -2.05 -15.31
CA PRO A 112 -16.81 -2.75 -15.46
C PRO A 112 -16.25 -3.22 -14.10
N GLN A 113 -15.82 -4.49 -14.01
CA GLN A 113 -15.02 -5.06 -12.90
C GLN A 113 -15.61 -4.92 -11.48
N ASN A 114 -16.94 -4.80 -11.32
CA ASN A 114 -17.58 -4.83 -10.01
C ASN A 114 -18.03 -6.24 -9.66
N TYR A 115 -17.49 -6.79 -8.58
CA TYR A 115 -17.87 -8.10 -8.04
C TYR A 115 -18.42 -7.93 -6.63
N LEU A 116 -19.67 -8.33 -6.42
CA LEU A 116 -20.31 -8.43 -5.12
C LEU A 116 -20.42 -9.91 -4.76
N HIS A 117 -19.83 -10.30 -3.64
CA HIS A 117 -19.92 -11.65 -3.10
C HIS A 117 -20.72 -11.63 -1.81
N ASP A 118 -21.85 -12.32 -1.81
CA ASP A 118 -22.65 -12.58 -0.62
C ASP A 118 -22.39 -14.02 -0.14
N LEU A 119 -21.85 -14.18 1.07
CA LEU A 119 -21.51 -15.50 1.61
C LEU A 119 -22.75 -16.13 2.23
N LYS A 120 -23.27 -17.19 1.60
CA LYS A 120 -24.50 -17.87 2.03
C LYS A 120 -24.27 -18.93 3.08
N ALA A 121 -23.15 -19.65 3.02
CA ALA A 121 -22.87 -20.75 3.94
C ALA A 121 -21.36 -21.02 4.06
N VAL A 122 -20.93 -21.43 5.25
CA VAL A 122 -19.56 -21.88 5.51
C VAL A 122 -19.57 -23.14 6.39
N ASN A 123 -18.68 -24.08 6.09
CA ASN A 123 -18.42 -25.27 6.89
C ASN A 123 -16.93 -25.63 6.84
N GLY A 124 -16.47 -26.46 7.77
CA GLY A 124 -15.06 -26.86 7.82
C GLY A 124 -14.64 -27.44 9.15
N ASN A 125 -13.45 -28.05 9.19
CA ASN A 125 -12.79 -28.41 10.45
C ASN A 125 -12.31 -27.16 11.21
N SER A 126 -12.09 -26.06 10.50
CA SER A 126 -11.89 -24.72 11.02
C SER A 126 -12.58 -23.72 10.12
N ILE A 127 -13.26 -22.75 10.73
CA ILE A 127 -13.98 -21.73 9.99
C ILE A 127 -12.97 -20.69 9.50
N PRO A 128 -12.92 -20.42 8.18
CA PRO A 128 -11.99 -19.44 7.62
C PRO A 128 -12.28 -18.06 8.21
N ASN A 129 -11.22 -17.39 8.68
CA ASN A 129 -11.33 -16.00 9.11
C ASN A 129 -11.52 -15.06 7.91
N GLY A 130 -11.89 -13.80 8.15
CA GLY A 130 -12.14 -12.82 7.08
C GLY A 130 -10.96 -12.65 6.10
N LYS A 131 -9.71 -12.74 6.58
CA LYS A 131 -8.53 -12.69 5.69
C LYS A 131 -8.47 -13.89 4.74
N LYS A 132 -8.81 -15.09 5.22
CA LYS A 132 -8.82 -16.31 4.41
C LYS A 132 -9.97 -16.29 3.39
N GLN A 133 -11.13 -15.81 3.80
CA GLN A 133 -12.27 -15.60 2.90
C GLN A 133 -11.91 -14.61 1.79
N GLN A 134 -11.27 -13.50 2.13
CA GLN A 134 -10.81 -12.50 1.16
C GLN A 134 -9.76 -13.05 0.19
N GLU A 135 -8.78 -13.84 0.66
CA GLU A 135 -7.79 -14.51 -0.21
C GLU A 135 -8.49 -15.40 -1.26
N ALA A 136 -9.47 -16.19 -0.82
CA ALA A 136 -10.19 -17.10 -1.70
C ALA A 136 -11.14 -16.36 -2.67
N LEU A 137 -11.79 -15.27 -2.26
CA LEU A 137 -12.66 -14.50 -3.16
C LEU A 137 -11.86 -13.64 -4.14
N ALA A 138 -10.69 -13.12 -3.73
CA ALA A 138 -9.89 -12.22 -4.56
C ALA A 138 -9.41 -12.88 -5.86
N PHE A 139 -9.10 -14.19 -5.86
CA PHE A 139 -8.67 -14.87 -7.09
C PHE A 139 -9.80 -15.16 -8.07
N LEU A 140 -11.05 -15.20 -7.59
CA LEU A 140 -12.23 -15.46 -8.42
C LEU A 140 -12.67 -14.22 -9.21
N ASN A 141 -12.23 -13.02 -8.80
CA ASN A 141 -12.51 -11.75 -9.46
C ASN A 141 -11.66 -11.51 -10.72
N LEU A 142 -11.26 -12.58 -11.40
CA LEU A 142 -10.34 -12.53 -12.52
C LEU A 142 -11.09 -12.60 -13.85
N ASN A 143 -11.07 -11.50 -14.60
CA ASN A 143 -11.37 -11.54 -16.03
C ASN A 143 -10.08 -11.85 -16.79
N VAL A 144 -9.96 -13.06 -17.34
CA VAL A 144 -8.76 -13.45 -18.10
C VAL A 144 -8.58 -12.60 -19.34
N TYR A 145 -9.66 -12.07 -19.94
CA TYR A 145 -9.63 -11.17 -21.11
C TYR A 145 -9.14 -9.74 -20.80
N SER A 146 -8.98 -9.41 -19.52
CA SER A 146 -8.38 -8.14 -19.08
C SER A 146 -6.87 -8.12 -19.36
N PRO A 147 -6.27 -6.95 -19.70
CA PRO A 147 -4.82 -6.84 -19.86
C PRO A 147 -4.06 -7.11 -18.54
N THR A 148 -4.74 -6.99 -17.40
CA THR A 148 -4.19 -7.21 -16.06
C THR A 148 -5.09 -8.06 -15.18
N ALA A 149 -4.47 -8.73 -14.22
CA ALA A 149 -5.07 -9.60 -13.22
C ALA A 149 -4.63 -9.20 -11.81
N TYR A 150 -5.47 -9.51 -10.81
CA TYR A 150 -5.21 -9.24 -9.38
C TYR A 150 -4.83 -7.78 -9.10
N ASP A 151 -5.75 -6.82 -9.31
CA ASP A 151 -5.52 -5.39 -9.07
C ASP A 151 -4.23 -4.84 -9.72
N ASP A 152 -4.08 -5.08 -11.02
CA ASP A 152 -2.90 -4.70 -11.82
C ASP A 152 -1.57 -5.38 -11.42
N ALA A 153 -1.58 -6.36 -10.51
CA ALA A 153 -0.37 -7.04 -10.07
C ALA A 153 0.28 -7.89 -11.17
N ILE A 154 -0.52 -8.55 -12.01
CA ILE A 154 -0.05 -9.51 -13.04
C ILE A 154 -0.47 -9.03 -14.43
N PHE A 155 0.47 -9.04 -15.39
CA PHE A 155 0.19 -8.78 -16.79
C PHE A 155 -0.23 -10.06 -17.50
N MET A 156 -1.41 -10.03 -18.12
CA MET A 156 -1.94 -11.20 -18.80
C MET A 156 -1.25 -11.40 -20.16
N PRO A 157 -1.04 -12.67 -20.59
CA PRO A 157 -0.39 -12.98 -21.86
C PRO A 157 -1.21 -12.57 -23.09
N ILE A 158 -2.43 -12.09 -22.90
CA ILE A 158 -3.35 -11.63 -23.94
C ILE A 158 -3.56 -10.10 -23.93
N ALA A 159 -2.79 -9.36 -23.12
CA ALA A 159 -2.82 -7.90 -23.13
C ALA A 159 -2.41 -7.33 -24.49
N SER A 160 -2.90 -6.13 -24.84
CA SER A 160 -2.56 -5.45 -26.11
C SER A 160 -1.06 -5.26 -26.35
N ASN A 161 -0.27 -5.21 -25.29
CA ASN A 161 1.18 -5.08 -25.33
C ASN A 161 1.92 -6.37 -24.89
N ALA A 162 1.25 -7.53 -24.89
CA ALA A 162 1.79 -8.80 -24.40
C ALA A 162 3.11 -9.19 -25.11
N PHE A 163 3.24 -8.94 -26.42
CA PHE A 163 4.48 -9.20 -27.16
C PHE A 163 5.70 -8.44 -26.64
N LYS A 164 5.54 -7.34 -25.88
CA LYS A 164 6.68 -6.67 -25.23
C LYS A 164 7.23 -7.49 -24.07
N PHE A 165 6.40 -8.32 -23.44
CA PHE A 165 6.69 -9.02 -22.20
C PHE A 165 6.80 -10.54 -22.36
N TYR A 166 6.11 -11.13 -23.33
CA TYR A 166 6.01 -12.57 -23.53
C TYR A 166 6.56 -13.01 -24.89
N THR A 167 6.96 -14.28 -24.93
CA THR A 167 7.26 -15.03 -26.15
C THR A 167 6.30 -16.21 -26.21
N PHE A 168 5.76 -16.49 -27.39
CA PHE A 168 4.78 -17.54 -27.60
C PHE A 168 5.36 -18.65 -28.47
N ASN A 169 5.07 -19.91 -28.15
CA ASN A 169 5.37 -21.05 -29.01
C ASN A 169 4.13 -21.95 -29.12
N LEU A 170 3.86 -22.45 -30.32
CA LEU A 170 2.84 -23.45 -30.55
C LEU A 170 3.41 -24.83 -30.18
N GLU A 171 2.83 -25.48 -29.17
CA GLU A 171 3.25 -26.81 -28.70
C GLU A 171 2.51 -27.94 -29.41
N GLY A 172 1.25 -27.71 -29.79
CA GLY A 172 0.44 -28.71 -30.47
C GLY A 172 -0.98 -28.24 -30.78
N LEU A 173 -1.73 -29.12 -31.45
CA LEU A 173 -3.14 -28.96 -31.75
C LEU A 173 -3.90 -30.17 -31.22
N GLU A 174 -5.04 -29.92 -30.59
CA GLU A 174 -5.97 -30.97 -30.16
C GLU A 174 -7.31 -30.74 -30.85
N THR A 175 -7.96 -31.80 -31.32
CA THR A 175 -9.32 -31.71 -31.88
C THR A 175 -10.27 -32.39 -30.91
N ILE A 176 -11.14 -31.61 -30.27
CA ILE A 176 -12.11 -32.10 -29.29
C ILE A 176 -13.50 -31.72 -29.78
N ASN A 177 -14.38 -32.71 -29.97
CA ASN A 177 -15.78 -32.50 -30.41
C ASN A 177 -15.90 -31.69 -31.72
N GLY A 178 -14.96 -31.85 -32.66
CA GLY A 178 -14.94 -31.11 -33.93
C GLY A 178 -14.39 -29.68 -33.85
N LEU A 179 -14.02 -29.19 -32.65
CA LEU A 179 -13.34 -27.92 -32.45
C LEU A 179 -11.83 -28.15 -32.42
N THR A 180 -11.08 -27.38 -33.21
CA THR A 180 -9.62 -27.36 -33.15
C THR A 180 -9.17 -26.41 -32.04
N ILE A 181 -8.31 -26.90 -31.16
CA ILE A 181 -7.77 -26.17 -30.01
C ILE A 181 -6.25 -26.08 -30.17
N TYR A 182 -5.73 -24.86 -30.21
CA TYR A 182 -4.30 -24.58 -30.22
C TYR A 182 -3.76 -24.53 -28.81
N LYS A 183 -2.70 -25.30 -28.54
CA LYS A 183 -1.93 -25.23 -27.30
C LYS A 183 -0.74 -24.30 -27.47
N ILE A 184 -0.84 -23.11 -26.89
CA ILE A 184 0.17 -22.06 -26.98
C ILE A 184 0.87 -21.91 -25.63
N ARG A 185 2.16 -22.19 -25.59
CA ARG A 185 2.99 -21.94 -24.40
C ARG A 185 3.48 -20.49 -24.41
N PHE A 186 3.24 -19.77 -23.31
CA PHE A 186 3.73 -18.41 -23.12
C PHE A 186 4.82 -18.35 -22.06
N LEU A 187 5.91 -17.65 -22.37
CA LEU A 187 7.06 -17.48 -21.50
C LEU A 187 7.45 -16.01 -21.37
N PRO A 188 7.76 -15.51 -20.17
CA PRO A 188 8.17 -14.14 -19.98
C PRO A 188 9.56 -13.91 -20.54
N LYS A 189 9.75 -12.82 -21.29
CA LYS A 189 11.05 -12.36 -21.79
C LYS A 189 12.00 -11.99 -20.64
N GLN A 190 11.45 -11.60 -19.49
CA GLN A 190 12.17 -11.33 -18.26
C GLN A 190 11.39 -11.88 -17.06
N TRP A 191 12.05 -12.65 -16.20
CA TRP A 191 11.42 -13.18 -14.99
C TRP A 191 11.11 -12.06 -13.99
N SER A 192 9.85 -11.96 -13.56
CA SER A 192 9.35 -10.98 -12.58
C SER A 192 8.10 -11.52 -11.90
N GLN A 193 7.75 -10.98 -10.72
CA GLN A 193 6.48 -11.27 -10.05
C GLN A 193 5.26 -10.73 -10.81
N LYS A 194 5.45 -9.74 -11.70
CA LYS A 194 4.35 -9.21 -12.53
C LYS A 194 4.05 -10.03 -13.79
N LEU A 195 4.87 -11.04 -14.07
CA LEU A 195 4.77 -11.84 -15.27
C LEU A 195 4.55 -13.32 -14.92
N VAL A 196 3.75 -13.99 -15.75
CA VAL A 196 3.36 -15.39 -15.57
C VAL A 196 3.88 -16.24 -16.72
N CYS A 197 3.65 -17.54 -16.64
CA CYS A 197 4.13 -18.49 -17.62
C CYS A 197 3.26 -19.74 -17.59
N GLY A 198 3.12 -20.42 -18.71
CA GLY A 198 2.28 -21.60 -18.77
C GLY A 198 1.72 -21.82 -20.15
N ASP A 199 0.55 -22.45 -20.20
CA ASP A 199 -0.07 -22.93 -21.42
C ASP A 199 -1.47 -22.32 -21.56
N LEU A 200 -1.76 -21.79 -22.75
CA LEU A 200 -3.04 -21.24 -23.16
C LEU A 200 -3.65 -22.16 -24.20
N TYR A 201 -4.92 -22.52 -24.03
CA TYR A 201 -5.68 -23.36 -24.95
C TYR A 201 -6.72 -22.49 -25.64
N VAL A 202 -6.55 -22.27 -26.96
CA VAL A 202 -7.35 -21.33 -27.75
C VAL A 202 -8.17 -22.09 -28.78
N ILE A 203 -9.47 -21.81 -28.85
CA ILE A 203 -10.38 -22.40 -29.83
C ILE A 203 -10.22 -21.69 -31.18
N ASP A 204 -10.07 -22.47 -32.26
CA ASP A 204 -9.99 -21.98 -33.63
C ASP A 204 -11.27 -21.25 -34.05
N GLN A 205 -11.13 -20.26 -34.95
CA GLN A 205 -12.19 -19.38 -35.46
C GLN A 205 -12.79 -18.40 -34.44
N SER A 206 -13.16 -18.84 -33.23
CA SER A 206 -13.68 -17.95 -32.18
C SER A 206 -12.57 -17.19 -31.45
N TRP A 207 -11.34 -17.71 -31.43
CA TRP A 207 -10.19 -17.14 -30.70
C TRP A 207 -10.46 -16.97 -29.20
N THR A 208 -11.33 -17.81 -28.65
CA THR A 208 -11.72 -17.82 -27.24
C THR A 208 -10.84 -18.79 -26.46
N ILE A 209 -10.69 -18.52 -25.17
CA ILE A 209 -9.87 -19.34 -24.26
C ILE A 209 -10.73 -20.51 -23.77
N ASP A 210 -10.34 -21.76 -24.07
CA ASP A 210 -10.97 -22.98 -23.52
C ASP A 210 -10.42 -23.25 -22.12
N LYS A 211 -9.11 -23.11 -21.96
CA LYS A 211 -8.39 -23.34 -20.71
C LYS A 211 -7.15 -22.46 -20.62
N ILE A 212 -6.83 -22.01 -19.42
CA ILE A 212 -5.56 -21.35 -19.11
C ILE A 212 -4.93 -22.03 -17.90
N ASP A 213 -3.67 -22.45 -18.06
CA ASP A 213 -2.84 -22.98 -16.98
C ASP A 213 -1.66 -22.04 -16.82
N MET A 214 -1.67 -21.26 -15.73
CA MET A 214 -0.66 -20.26 -15.47
C MET A 214 0.05 -20.51 -14.15
N ASN A 215 1.37 -20.38 -14.20
CA ASN A 215 2.26 -20.38 -13.07
C ASN A 215 2.81 -18.97 -12.87
N GLY A 216 2.92 -18.57 -11.61
CA GLY A 216 3.47 -17.28 -11.28
C GLY A 216 3.98 -17.20 -9.85
N ARG A 217 4.45 -16.02 -9.50
CA ARG A 217 4.81 -15.67 -8.14
C ARG A 217 4.15 -14.35 -7.80
N TYR A 218 3.42 -14.33 -6.70
CA TYR A 218 2.85 -13.11 -6.17
C TYR A 218 3.26 -12.98 -4.72
N SER A 219 3.99 -11.92 -4.39
CA SER A 219 4.58 -11.72 -3.06
C SER A 219 5.46 -12.91 -2.65
N PHE A 220 5.00 -13.73 -1.70
CA PHE A 220 5.67 -14.92 -1.19
C PHE A 220 5.08 -16.25 -1.65
N ALA A 221 3.96 -16.17 -2.38
CA ALA A 221 3.28 -17.34 -2.91
C ALA A 221 3.85 -17.67 -4.28
N GLU A 222 4.28 -18.91 -4.45
CA GLU A 222 4.28 -19.53 -5.77
C GLU A 222 2.85 -20.01 -6.02
N PHE A 223 2.29 -19.66 -7.18
CA PHE A 223 0.93 -20.05 -7.51
C PHE A 223 0.87 -20.79 -8.84
N ASN A 224 -0.04 -21.76 -8.90
CA ASN A 224 -0.54 -22.36 -10.13
C ASN A 224 -2.04 -22.14 -10.18
N LEU A 225 -2.51 -21.48 -11.22
CA LEU A 225 -3.91 -21.19 -11.45
C LEU A 225 -4.34 -21.86 -12.75
N VAL A 226 -5.30 -22.77 -12.65
CA VAL A 226 -5.91 -23.44 -13.79
C VAL A 226 -7.36 -23.02 -13.85
N MET A 227 -7.77 -22.40 -14.94
CA MET A 227 -9.18 -22.06 -15.19
C MET A 227 -9.63 -22.69 -16.50
N SER A 228 -10.82 -23.26 -16.46
CA SER A 228 -11.50 -23.86 -17.61
C SER A 228 -12.79 -23.11 -17.89
N TYR A 229 -13.08 -22.91 -19.17
CA TYR A 229 -14.23 -22.15 -19.65
C TYR A 229 -15.29 -23.07 -20.24
N GLY A 230 -16.55 -22.66 -20.13
CA GLY A 230 -17.64 -23.37 -20.76
C GLY A 230 -17.52 -23.33 -22.29
N ARG A 231 -18.05 -24.35 -22.98
CA ARG A 231 -18.14 -24.39 -24.45
C ARG A 231 -19.51 -23.98 -24.99
N ASP A 232 -20.45 -23.68 -24.08
CA ASP A 232 -21.77 -23.17 -24.44
C ASP A 232 -21.65 -21.73 -24.95
N PHE A 233 -22.25 -21.44 -26.12
CA PHE A 233 -22.33 -20.11 -26.71
C PHE A 233 -22.90 -19.05 -25.76
N ARG A 234 -23.70 -19.45 -24.76
CA ARG A 234 -24.24 -18.52 -23.75
C ARG A 234 -23.26 -18.18 -22.63
N ARG A 235 -22.12 -18.89 -22.51
CA ARG A 235 -21.21 -18.81 -21.35
C ARG A 235 -19.72 -18.97 -21.70
N PHE A 236 -19.35 -18.93 -22.98
CA PHE A 236 -18.02 -19.32 -23.47
C PHE A 236 -16.82 -18.48 -22.97
N ILE A 237 -17.07 -17.28 -22.43
CA ILE A 237 -16.04 -16.41 -21.83
C ILE A 237 -16.06 -16.40 -20.30
N LEU A 238 -16.96 -17.17 -19.69
CA LEU A 238 -17.15 -17.25 -18.25
C LEU A 238 -16.50 -18.53 -17.71
N PRO A 239 -15.73 -18.44 -16.60
CA PRO A 239 -15.07 -19.61 -16.02
C PRO A 239 -16.11 -20.60 -15.47
N GLU A 240 -15.93 -21.88 -15.75
CA GLU A 240 -16.77 -22.94 -15.18
C GLU A 240 -16.12 -23.55 -13.93
N LYS A 241 -14.79 -23.72 -13.98
CA LYS A 241 -13.97 -24.25 -12.88
C LYS A 241 -12.68 -23.46 -12.74
N ALA A 242 -12.25 -23.27 -11.51
CA ALA A 242 -10.97 -22.63 -11.19
C ALA A 242 -10.27 -23.38 -10.04
N ASP A 243 -9.04 -23.80 -10.29
CA ASP A 243 -8.16 -24.43 -9.31
C ASP A 243 -6.97 -23.52 -9.05
N LEU A 244 -6.75 -23.16 -7.79
CA LEU A 244 -5.62 -22.34 -7.36
C LEU A 244 -4.79 -23.12 -6.33
N PHE A 245 -3.56 -23.43 -6.69
CA PHE A 245 -2.55 -23.95 -5.78
C PHE A 245 -1.62 -22.84 -5.37
N LEU A 246 -1.42 -22.66 -4.06
CA LEU A 246 -0.56 -21.65 -3.46
C LEU A 246 0.48 -22.32 -2.57
N ARG A 247 1.74 -21.91 -2.69
CA ARG A 247 2.82 -22.35 -1.81
C ARG A 247 3.57 -21.16 -1.26
N TYR A 248 3.38 -20.91 0.02
CA TYR A 248 4.04 -19.87 0.78
C TYR A 248 5.37 -20.36 1.37
N ARG A 249 6.44 -19.58 1.20
CA ARG A 249 7.74 -19.84 1.85
C ARG A 249 8.32 -18.56 2.46
N VAL A 250 8.32 -18.43 3.78
CA VAL A 250 8.86 -17.25 4.50
C VAL A 250 9.57 -17.65 5.78
N LEU A 251 10.76 -17.09 5.99
CA LEU A 251 11.56 -17.25 7.22
C LEU A 251 11.74 -18.72 7.65
N GLY A 252 11.89 -19.63 6.68
CA GLY A 252 12.05 -21.07 6.92
C GLY A 252 10.76 -21.86 7.19
N ASN A 253 9.60 -21.20 7.19
CA ASN A 253 8.28 -21.83 7.23
C ASN A 253 7.76 -22.10 5.82
N ALA A 254 7.00 -23.17 5.64
CA ALA A 254 6.38 -23.53 4.36
C ALA A 254 4.93 -23.95 4.57
N VAL A 255 4.02 -23.37 3.79
CA VAL A 255 2.57 -23.62 3.86
C VAL A 255 2.02 -23.80 2.45
N ALA A 256 1.24 -24.85 2.25
CA ALA A 256 0.52 -25.11 1.02
C ALA A 256 -0.96 -24.78 1.22
N THR A 257 -1.59 -24.17 0.22
CA THR A 257 -3.03 -23.91 0.20
C THR A 257 -3.56 -24.29 -1.16
N THR A 258 -4.68 -25.01 -1.19
CA THR A 258 -5.39 -25.36 -2.42
C THR A 258 -6.80 -24.84 -2.36
N TYR A 259 -7.24 -24.25 -3.46
CA TYR A 259 -8.62 -23.84 -3.66
C TYR A 259 -9.15 -24.49 -4.92
N HIS A 260 -10.34 -25.05 -4.81
CA HIS A 260 -11.13 -25.52 -5.93
C HIS A 260 -12.43 -24.72 -5.95
N SER A 261 -12.83 -24.23 -7.11
CA SER A 261 -14.05 -23.45 -7.26
C SER A 261 -14.84 -23.86 -8.50
N SER A 262 -16.15 -23.92 -8.35
CA SER A 262 -17.09 -24.18 -9.45
C SER A 262 -18.14 -23.08 -9.52
N PHE A 263 -18.47 -22.68 -10.74
CA PHE A 263 -19.37 -21.55 -11.03
C PHE A 263 -20.66 -22.05 -11.65
N LYS A 264 -21.80 -21.73 -11.03
CA LYS A 264 -23.15 -22.02 -11.55
C LYS A 264 -23.86 -20.72 -11.88
N TYR A 265 -23.81 -20.32 -13.15
CA TYR A 265 -24.47 -19.10 -13.63
C TYR A 265 -26.00 -19.28 -13.69
N GLN A 266 -26.71 -18.33 -13.08
CA GLN A 266 -28.17 -18.24 -13.10
C GLN A 266 -28.63 -17.30 -14.22
N GLU A 267 -28.06 -16.11 -14.28
CA GLU A 267 -28.38 -15.08 -15.29
C GLU A 267 -27.10 -14.47 -15.86
N VAL A 268 -27.09 -14.20 -17.17
CA VAL A 268 -26.00 -13.52 -17.88
C VAL A 268 -26.62 -12.52 -18.85
N GLU A 269 -26.34 -11.24 -18.66
CA GLU A 269 -26.73 -10.14 -19.53
C GLU A 269 -25.50 -9.69 -20.32
N TRP A 270 -25.65 -9.63 -21.63
CA TRP A 270 -24.61 -9.18 -22.56
C TRP A 270 -24.80 -7.70 -22.86
N VAL A 271 -23.71 -6.99 -23.16
CA VAL A 271 -23.80 -5.63 -23.66
C VAL A 271 -24.45 -5.71 -25.05
N GLU A 272 -25.69 -5.23 -25.17
CA GLU A 272 -26.31 -5.01 -26.48
C GLU A 272 -25.51 -3.92 -27.22
N GLU A 273 -25.35 -4.05 -28.54
CA GLU A 273 -24.73 -3.03 -29.40
C GLU A 273 -25.61 -1.76 -29.45
N ASP A 274 -25.73 -1.09 -28.31
CA ASP A 274 -26.40 0.19 -28.26
C ASP A 274 -25.43 1.28 -28.71
N ASN A 275 -25.79 1.88 -29.85
CA ASN A 275 -25.35 3.19 -30.35
C ASN A 275 -25.65 4.35 -29.35
N GLU A 276 -25.78 4.07 -28.06
CA GLU A 276 -25.94 5.11 -27.06
C GLU A 276 -24.64 5.91 -26.94
N SER A 277 -24.65 7.07 -27.59
CA SER A 277 -23.69 8.16 -27.45
C SER A 277 -23.14 8.23 -26.03
N HIS A 278 -21.81 8.15 -25.87
CA HIS A 278 -21.05 8.27 -24.62
C HIS A 278 -21.80 9.04 -23.51
N LYS A 279 -22.67 8.37 -22.74
CA LYS A 279 -23.25 8.95 -21.53
C LYS A 279 -22.07 9.21 -20.62
N TRP A 280 -21.92 10.46 -20.19
CA TRP A 280 -20.80 10.87 -19.36
C TRP A 280 -20.83 10.01 -18.09
N LYS A 281 -19.81 9.15 -17.90
CA LYS A 281 -19.71 8.28 -16.73
C LYS A 281 -19.90 9.11 -15.47
N SER A 282 -20.82 8.71 -14.60
CA SER A 282 -21.05 9.38 -13.31
C SER A 282 -19.75 9.40 -12.51
N LEU A 283 -19.47 10.52 -11.83
CA LEU A 283 -18.34 10.61 -10.91
C LEU A 283 -18.57 9.76 -9.64
N ASP A 284 -19.84 9.44 -9.37
CA ASP A 284 -20.25 8.54 -8.31
C ASP A 284 -20.06 7.08 -8.75
N LEU A 285 -19.15 6.39 -8.06
CA LEU A 285 -18.79 5.00 -8.25
C LEU A 285 -19.37 4.08 -7.15
N THR A 286 -20.36 4.53 -6.37
CA THR A 286 -20.95 3.77 -5.24
C THR A 286 -21.47 2.39 -5.65
N ASN A 287 -22.13 2.31 -6.80
CA ASN A 287 -22.71 1.05 -7.28
C ASN A 287 -21.64 0.00 -7.63
N TYR A 288 -20.36 0.41 -7.77
CA TYR A 288 -19.26 -0.46 -8.22
C TYR A 288 -18.51 -1.18 -7.09
N TYR A 289 -18.79 -0.90 -5.81
CA TYR A 289 -18.09 -1.54 -4.69
C TYR A 289 -19.01 -1.68 -3.47
N LYS A 290 -19.66 -2.85 -3.31
CA LYS A 290 -20.29 -3.24 -2.05
C LYS A 290 -19.85 -4.64 -1.66
N LEU A 291 -19.18 -4.76 -0.53
CA LEU A 291 -18.95 -6.02 0.16
C LEU A 291 -19.91 -6.05 1.36
N SER A 292 -21.08 -6.69 1.21
CA SER A 292 -21.97 -6.92 2.36
C SER A 292 -21.44 -8.13 3.13
N SER A 293 -20.66 -7.87 4.18
CA SER A 293 -20.28 -8.92 5.13
C SER A 293 -21.29 -8.93 6.28
N ASP A 294 -22.47 -9.50 6.02
CA ASP A 294 -23.37 -9.89 7.10
C ASP A 294 -22.79 -11.09 7.88
N THR A 295 -23.41 -11.43 9.01
CA THR A 295 -23.10 -12.66 9.76
C THR A 295 -23.38 -13.88 8.89
N VAL A 296 -22.31 -14.50 8.38
CA VAL A 296 -22.39 -15.71 7.54
C VAL A 296 -22.82 -16.90 8.39
N PRO A 297 -23.91 -17.61 8.04
CA PRO A 297 -24.36 -18.75 8.81
C PRO A 297 -23.43 -19.96 8.61
N ILE A 298 -23.15 -20.67 9.70
CA ILE A 298 -22.38 -21.92 9.69
C ILE A 298 -23.37 -23.08 9.54
N ILE A 299 -23.41 -23.70 8.36
CA ILE A 299 -24.31 -24.83 8.05
C ILE A 299 -23.50 -26.12 8.09
N ARG A 300 -23.80 -27.02 9.03
CA ARG A 300 -23.08 -28.30 9.20
C ARG A 300 -23.79 -29.51 8.61
N ASP A 301 -24.99 -29.33 8.05
CA ASP A 301 -25.79 -30.42 7.48
C ASP A 301 -25.12 -31.00 6.23
N SER A 302 -24.83 -32.30 6.26
CA SER A 302 -24.19 -33.02 5.15
C SER A 302 -25.03 -33.04 3.87
N THR A 303 -26.36 -33.01 3.98
CA THR A 303 -27.27 -33.07 2.83
C THR A 303 -27.18 -31.79 1.99
N TYR A 304 -27.13 -30.64 2.66
CA TYR A 304 -26.91 -29.33 2.05
C TYR A 304 -25.62 -29.32 1.22
N TRP A 305 -24.49 -29.75 1.80
CA TRP A 305 -23.21 -29.73 1.08
C TRP A 305 -23.14 -30.72 -0.06
N ASN A 306 -23.81 -31.87 0.02
CA ASN A 306 -23.86 -32.84 -1.08
C ASN A 306 -24.59 -32.31 -2.33
N ILE A 307 -25.51 -31.37 -2.17
CA ILE A 307 -26.22 -30.71 -3.29
C ILE A 307 -25.33 -29.66 -3.97
N HIS A 308 -24.57 -28.90 -3.18
CA HIS A 308 -23.77 -27.79 -3.70
C HIS A 308 -22.37 -28.19 -4.19
N ARG A 309 -21.77 -29.26 -3.65
CA ARG A 309 -20.44 -29.77 -4.02
C ARG A 309 -20.34 -30.13 -5.51
N ASP A 310 -19.24 -29.72 -6.15
CA ASP A 310 -18.85 -30.23 -7.47
C ASP A 310 -18.32 -31.67 -7.37
N ASN A 311 -17.45 -31.94 -6.39
CA ASN A 311 -16.80 -33.23 -6.19
C ASN A 311 -17.03 -33.76 -4.77
N PRO A 312 -17.20 -35.09 -4.58
CA PRO A 312 -17.35 -35.69 -3.27
C PRO A 312 -16.07 -35.52 -2.43
N LEU A 313 -16.21 -35.62 -1.11
CA LEU A 313 -15.07 -35.55 -0.18
C LEU A 313 -14.14 -36.75 -0.41
N SER A 314 -12.83 -36.47 -0.42
CA SER A 314 -11.82 -37.52 -0.34
C SER A 314 -11.88 -38.25 1.02
N PRO A 315 -11.47 -39.52 1.13
CA PRO A 315 -11.40 -40.23 2.42
C PRO A 315 -10.63 -39.45 3.50
N ASP A 316 -9.55 -38.78 3.12
CA ASP A 316 -8.74 -37.95 4.04
C ASP A 316 -9.53 -36.72 4.52
N GLU A 317 -10.27 -36.09 3.62
CA GLU A 317 -11.10 -34.91 3.92
C GLU A 317 -12.26 -35.29 4.86
N ALA A 318 -12.90 -36.43 4.62
CA ALA A 318 -13.95 -36.97 5.47
C ALA A 318 -13.45 -37.26 6.90
N HIS A 319 -12.24 -37.81 7.03
CA HIS A 319 -11.61 -38.04 8.34
C HIS A 319 -11.29 -36.73 9.09
N LEU A 320 -10.90 -35.66 8.39
CA LEU A 320 -10.70 -34.35 9.02
C LEU A 320 -12.02 -33.78 9.57
N TYR A 321 -13.13 -34.00 8.87
CA TYR A 321 -14.46 -33.58 9.32
C TYR A 321 -14.93 -34.35 10.55
N SER A 322 -14.78 -35.68 10.59
CA SER A 322 -15.19 -36.49 11.74
C SER A 322 -14.39 -36.13 12.99
N LYS A 323 -13.07 -35.99 12.88
CA LYS A 323 -12.19 -35.58 13.98
C LYS A 323 -12.58 -34.21 14.55
N ALA A 324 -12.97 -33.26 13.70
CA ALA A 324 -13.41 -31.94 14.16
C ALA A 324 -14.75 -31.98 14.91
N GLN A 325 -15.65 -32.90 14.54
CA GLN A 325 -16.91 -33.12 15.27
C GLN A 325 -16.64 -33.71 16.66
N GLU A 326 -15.73 -34.69 16.76
CA GLU A 326 -15.34 -35.31 18.04
C GLU A 326 -14.61 -34.34 18.99
N GLN A 327 -13.75 -33.47 18.46
CA GLN A 327 -13.02 -32.47 19.25
C GLN A 327 -13.90 -31.33 19.79
N ASN A 328 -15.05 -31.08 19.18
CA ASN A 328 -16.01 -30.09 19.69
C ASN A 328 -16.85 -30.62 20.86
N ILE A 329 -16.96 -31.94 21.02
CA ILE A 329 -17.69 -32.61 22.11
C ILE A 329 -16.82 -32.70 23.38
N SER A 330 -15.49 -32.58 23.26
CA SER A 330 -14.51 -32.88 24.31
C SER A 330 -13.79 -31.66 24.92
N LYS A 331 -14.24 -30.43 24.68
CA LYS A 331 -13.70 -29.25 25.37
C LYS A 331 -14.43 -28.95 26.67
N ILE A 332 -14.14 -29.76 27.68
CA ILE A 332 -14.32 -29.39 29.09
C ILE A 332 -12.92 -29.49 29.75
N ASP A 333 -12.47 -28.34 30.24
CA ASP A 333 -11.44 -28.10 31.28
C ASP A 333 -10.18 -28.96 31.33
N THR A 334 -9.06 -28.46 30.75
CA THR A 334 -7.67 -28.56 31.30
C THR A 334 -6.61 -27.87 30.42
N ALA A 335 -6.89 -26.68 29.88
CA ALA A 335 -5.91 -25.92 29.08
C ALA A 335 -5.94 -24.40 29.34
N ASP A 336 -6.44 -23.99 30.51
CA ASP A 336 -6.90 -22.61 30.71
C ASP A 336 -5.81 -21.66 31.25
N ASP A 337 -4.86 -22.15 32.06
CA ASP A 337 -3.86 -21.26 32.69
C ASP A 337 -2.69 -20.86 31.77
N LEU A 338 -2.12 -21.79 31.02
CA LEU A 338 -1.10 -21.45 30.01
C LEU A 338 -1.66 -20.53 28.91
N GLN A 339 -2.93 -20.70 28.55
CA GLN A 339 -3.60 -19.82 27.60
C GLN A 339 -3.84 -18.42 28.17
N LYS A 340 -4.11 -18.26 29.47
CA LYS A 340 -4.20 -16.95 30.13
C LYS A 340 -2.87 -16.20 30.10
N TYR A 341 -1.75 -16.85 30.45
CA TYR A 341 -0.42 -16.22 30.40
C TYR A 341 -0.01 -15.84 28.98
N VAL A 342 -0.30 -16.69 27.99
CA VAL A 342 -0.05 -16.38 26.58
C VAL A 342 -0.90 -15.20 26.12
N LYS A 343 -2.20 -15.18 26.42
CA LYS A 343 -3.10 -14.06 26.09
C LYS A 343 -2.65 -12.75 26.74
N LEU A 344 -2.22 -12.79 28.01
CA LEU A 344 -1.73 -11.62 28.73
C LEU A 344 -0.41 -11.10 28.12
N THR A 345 0.51 -12.00 27.79
CA THR A 345 1.77 -11.65 27.10
C THR A 345 1.48 -11.05 25.72
N GLU A 346 0.55 -11.62 24.97
CA GLU A 346 0.11 -11.08 23.67
C GLU A 346 -0.52 -9.69 23.81
N GLN A 347 -1.33 -9.46 24.83
CA GLN A 347 -1.94 -8.16 25.11
C GLN A 347 -0.91 -7.08 25.46
N LEU A 348 0.15 -7.45 26.19
CA LEU A 348 1.23 -6.52 26.53
C LEU A 348 2.17 -6.23 25.35
N THR A 349 2.46 -7.22 24.51
CA THR A 349 3.51 -7.12 23.48
C THR A 349 2.99 -6.75 22.09
N ASN A 350 1.70 -6.96 21.80
CA ASN A 350 1.10 -6.67 20.50
C ASN A 350 0.06 -5.55 20.58
N THR A 351 -0.31 -5.03 19.42
CA THR A 351 -1.45 -4.12 19.31
C THR A 351 -2.75 -4.88 19.47
N VAL A 352 -3.57 -4.48 20.42
CA VAL A 352 -4.86 -5.11 20.70
C VAL A 352 -5.98 -4.24 20.15
N ASN A 353 -6.91 -4.89 19.45
CA ASN A 353 -8.15 -4.28 18.99
C ASN A 353 -9.30 -4.92 19.76
N MET A 354 -10.12 -4.10 20.42
CA MET A 354 -11.34 -4.50 21.11
C MET A 354 -12.52 -3.80 20.42
N ASP A 355 -13.34 -4.58 19.74
CA ASP A 355 -14.53 -4.10 19.06
C ASP A 355 -15.77 -4.50 19.87
N TYR A 356 -16.57 -3.52 20.29
CA TYR A 356 -17.84 -3.73 20.98
C TYR A 356 -18.94 -2.87 20.34
N LYS A 357 -19.86 -3.53 19.63
CA LYS A 357 -20.92 -2.90 18.83
C LYS A 357 -20.33 -1.83 17.90
N THR A 358 -20.64 -0.56 18.12
CA THR A 358 -20.16 0.57 17.31
C THR A 358 -18.93 1.27 17.91
N THR A 359 -18.36 0.76 19.00
CA THR A 359 -17.18 1.31 19.67
C THR A 359 -15.99 0.39 19.45
N ARG A 360 -14.88 0.95 18.96
CA ARG A 360 -13.62 0.26 18.71
C ARG A 360 -12.52 0.93 19.53
N ILE A 361 -11.83 0.13 20.33
CA ILE A 361 -10.70 0.54 21.17
C ILE A 361 -9.46 -0.18 20.65
N LYS A 362 -8.39 0.58 20.38
CA LYS A 362 -7.11 0.06 19.91
C LYS A 362 -6.00 0.63 20.79
N TYR A 363 -5.16 -0.24 21.33
CA TYR A 363 -3.98 0.18 22.09
C TYR A 363 -2.75 -0.59 21.61
N SER A 364 -1.59 0.06 21.60
CA SER A 364 -0.39 -0.49 20.96
C SER A 364 0.30 -1.63 21.72
N GLY A 365 -0.14 -2.03 22.91
CA GLY A 365 0.62 -2.87 23.84
C GLY A 365 1.63 -2.05 24.65
N PHE A 366 1.86 -2.37 25.93
CA PHE A 366 2.78 -1.65 26.83
C PHE A 366 4.26 -2.01 26.65
N LEU A 367 4.54 -3.18 26.10
CA LEU A 367 5.89 -3.72 25.87
C LEU A 367 6.08 -4.06 24.39
N ASN A 368 5.38 -3.33 23.52
CA ASN A 368 5.45 -3.59 22.09
C ASN A 368 6.80 -3.10 21.54
N PRO A 369 7.67 -4.00 21.02
CA PRO A 369 8.97 -3.61 20.51
C PRO A 369 8.88 -2.71 19.27
N PHE A 370 7.78 -2.76 18.51
CA PHE A 370 7.55 -1.89 17.34
C PHE A 370 7.25 -0.44 17.71
N GLN A 371 7.05 -0.14 18.99
CA GLN A 371 6.95 1.23 19.50
C GLN A 371 8.31 1.82 19.93
N LEU A 372 9.38 1.03 19.88
CA LEU A 372 10.74 1.52 20.08
C LEU A 372 11.29 2.10 18.77
N GLY A 373 12.00 3.21 18.89
CA GLY A 373 12.76 3.82 17.82
C GLY A 373 14.18 4.12 18.26
N TYR A 374 15.10 4.21 17.32
CA TYR A 374 16.46 4.66 17.58
C TYR A 374 16.90 5.67 16.51
N SER A 375 17.57 6.73 16.94
CA SER A 375 18.30 7.63 16.04
C SER A 375 19.57 8.14 16.72
N ALA A 376 20.59 8.47 15.93
CA ALA A 376 21.83 9.02 16.47
C ALA A 376 21.60 10.31 17.29
N ARG A 377 20.67 11.17 16.85
CA ARG A 377 20.33 12.43 17.53
C ARG A 377 19.51 12.20 18.81
N ASN A 378 18.46 11.37 18.77
CA ASN A 378 17.52 11.23 19.89
C ASN A 378 17.75 10.00 20.80
N GLY A 379 18.69 9.13 20.44
CA GLY A 379 18.91 7.86 21.14
C GLY A 379 17.70 6.92 20.99
N ILE A 380 17.46 6.11 22.03
CA ILE A 380 16.26 5.27 22.14
C ILE A 380 15.04 6.16 22.41
N THR A 381 13.93 5.85 21.75
CA THR A 381 12.63 6.50 21.94
C THR A 381 11.56 5.44 22.13
N TYR A 382 10.62 5.63 23.04
CA TYR A 382 9.48 4.73 23.23
C TYR A 382 8.16 5.51 23.07
N LYS A 383 7.18 4.96 22.35
CA LYS A 383 5.90 5.63 22.06
C LYS A 383 4.68 4.75 22.36
N GLN A 384 3.78 5.18 23.23
CA GLN A 384 2.49 4.54 23.42
C GLN A 384 1.42 5.21 22.56
N ARG A 385 0.59 4.41 21.89
CA ARG A 385 -0.57 4.89 21.12
C ARG A 385 -1.85 4.27 21.62
N PHE A 386 -2.86 5.10 21.74
CA PHE A 386 -4.20 4.67 22.10
C PHE A 386 -5.21 5.35 21.16
N ARG A 387 -6.23 4.61 20.73
CA ARG A 387 -7.27 5.08 19.83
C ARG A 387 -8.61 4.55 20.28
N ILE A 388 -9.54 5.44 20.56
CA ILE A 388 -10.96 5.12 20.73
C ILE A 388 -11.70 5.70 19.54
N SER A 389 -12.55 4.91 18.91
CA SER A 389 -13.46 5.36 17.88
C SER A 389 -14.87 4.89 18.17
N LYS A 390 -15.85 5.78 18.04
CA LYS A 390 -17.27 5.45 18.18
C LYS A 390 -18.02 5.93 16.94
N THR A 391 -18.75 5.00 16.32
CA THR A 391 -19.62 5.28 15.17
C THR A 391 -21.07 5.43 15.65
N PHE A 392 -21.75 6.46 15.16
CA PHE A 392 -23.13 6.80 15.44
C PHE A 392 -23.99 6.59 14.18
N ALA A 393 -25.29 6.87 14.28
CA ALA A 393 -26.20 6.82 13.13
C ALA A 393 -25.73 7.76 11.99
N ARG A 394 -25.99 7.34 10.75
CA ARG A 394 -25.52 8.00 9.51
C ARG A 394 -23.99 8.12 9.41
N ASP A 395 -23.30 7.10 9.90
CA ASP A 395 -21.83 6.94 9.85
C ASP A 395 -20.99 8.08 10.44
N LYS A 396 -21.62 8.95 11.24
CA LYS A 396 -20.91 9.97 12.01
C LYS A 396 -19.96 9.31 12.98
N GLN A 397 -18.75 9.83 13.11
CA GLN A 397 -17.72 9.18 13.91
C GLN A 397 -17.02 10.17 14.83
N ILE A 398 -16.76 9.76 16.07
CA ILE A 398 -15.82 10.44 16.96
C ILE A 398 -14.60 9.55 17.13
N ARG A 399 -13.40 10.12 16.95
CA ARG A 399 -12.11 9.45 17.08
C ARG A 399 -11.25 10.20 18.07
N PHE A 400 -10.89 9.57 19.18
CA PHE A 400 -9.96 10.10 20.16
C PHE A 400 -8.62 9.34 20.06
N ARG A 401 -7.51 10.06 19.92
CA ARG A 401 -6.20 9.51 19.53
C ARG A 401 -5.06 10.09 20.39
N PRO A 402 -4.98 9.78 21.70
CA PRO A 402 -3.85 10.20 22.50
C PRO A 402 -2.60 9.35 22.20
N GLU A 403 -1.47 10.04 22.10
CA GLU A 403 -0.15 9.49 21.91
C GLU A 403 0.79 10.11 22.94
N ILE A 404 1.62 9.29 23.56
CA ILE A 404 2.67 9.74 24.49
C ILE A 404 3.96 9.01 24.14
N GLY A 405 5.09 9.68 24.21
CA GLY A 405 6.39 9.09 23.96
C GLY A 405 7.47 9.73 24.81
N TYR A 406 8.54 8.98 25.03
CA TYR A 406 9.68 9.41 25.80
C TYR A 406 10.96 9.27 24.98
N VAL A 407 11.76 10.33 24.96
CA VAL A 407 13.06 10.37 24.29
C VAL A 407 14.14 10.30 25.36
N PHE A 408 14.81 9.15 25.46
CA PHE A 408 15.71 8.84 26.57
C PHE A 408 16.96 9.75 26.60
N LYS A 409 17.54 10.07 25.44
CA LYS A 409 18.75 10.91 25.37
C LYS A 409 18.49 12.36 25.80
N ARG A 410 17.29 12.88 25.52
CA ARG A 410 16.86 14.24 25.88
C ARG A 410 16.15 14.31 27.24
N LYS A 411 15.81 13.16 27.82
CA LYS A 411 14.94 13.03 29.00
C LYS A 411 13.63 13.83 28.88
N GLN A 412 13.01 13.81 27.71
CA GLN A 412 11.84 14.63 27.39
C GLN A 412 10.65 13.77 27.00
N ILE A 413 9.47 14.17 27.47
CA ILE A 413 8.18 13.59 27.10
C ILE A 413 7.62 14.37 25.91
N PHE A 414 7.16 13.62 24.91
CA PHE A 414 6.34 14.09 23.81
C PHE A 414 4.93 13.56 23.98
N PHE A 415 3.93 14.39 23.80
CA PHE A 415 2.54 13.99 23.84
C PHE A 415 1.78 14.70 22.73
N LYS A 416 0.75 14.02 22.24
CA LYS A 416 -0.18 14.51 21.24
C LYS A 416 -1.55 13.95 21.58
N VAL A 417 -2.47 14.80 21.96
CA VAL A 417 -3.84 14.43 22.32
C VAL A 417 -4.76 15.07 21.30
N GLY A 418 -5.32 14.23 20.42
CA GLY A 418 -6.20 14.67 19.34
C GLY A 418 -7.57 14.02 19.39
N GLY A 419 -8.61 14.76 18.97
CA GLY A 419 -9.97 14.30 18.78
C GLY A 419 -10.50 14.76 17.42
N ASP A 420 -11.07 13.84 16.64
CA ASP A 420 -11.81 14.17 15.42
C ASP A 420 -13.30 13.87 15.62
N TRP A 421 -14.14 14.80 15.19
CA TRP A 421 -15.56 14.60 15.03
C TRP A 421 -15.93 14.73 13.56
N GLU A 422 -16.20 13.60 12.92
CA GLU A 422 -16.74 13.52 11.57
C GLU A 422 -18.26 13.70 11.64
N TYR A 423 -18.70 14.96 11.54
CA TYR A 423 -20.09 15.36 11.70
C TYR A 423 -20.92 15.24 10.42
N SER A 424 -20.27 15.28 9.24
CA SER A 424 -20.93 15.12 7.94
C SER A 424 -20.10 14.25 6.99
N PRO A 425 -20.21 12.90 7.10
CA PRO A 425 -19.43 11.97 6.28
C PRO A 425 -19.64 12.14 4.76
N GLN A 426 -20.84 12.56 4.31
CA GLN A 426 -21.16 12.77 2.90
C GLN A 426 -20.41 13.96 2.28
N LYS A 427 -20.13 14.98 3.08
CA LYS A 427 -19.37 16.17 2.69
C LYS A 427 -17.97 16.18 3.30
N ARG A 428 -17.50 15.02 3.78
CA ARG A 428 -16.21 14.89 4.48
C ARG A 428 -15.99 15.95 5.58
N GLY A 429 -17.06 16.36 6.25
CA GLY A 429 -17.06 17.36 7.31
C GLY A 429 -16.44 16.82 8.59
N ILE A 430 -15.24 17.29 8.93
CA ILE A 430 -14.45 16.84 10.09
C ILE A 430 -13.99 18.05 10.88
N LEU A 431 -14.35 18.08 12.17
CA LEU A 431 -13.77 18.98 13.16
C LEU A 431 -12.69 18.24 13.95
N SER A 432 -11.45 18.70 13.88
CA SER A 432 -10.31 18.15 14.60
C SER A 432 -9.83 19.14 15.65
N VAL A 433 -9.59 18.65 16.87
CA VAL A 433 -8.97 19.38 17.96
C VAL A 433 -7.72 18.63 18.38
N GLU A 434 -6.59 19.32 18.48
CA GLU A 434 -5.30 18.70 18.79
C GLU A 434 -4.49 19.57 19.75
N VAL A 435 -3.89 18.96 20.77
CA VAL A 435 -2.95 19.61 21.69
C VAL A 435 -1.73 18.74 21.84
N GLY A 436 -0.54 19.31 21.76
CA GLY A 436 0.69 18.53 21.90
C GLY A 436 1.95 19.37 21.96
N ASN A 437 3.09 18.69 21.94
CA ASN A 437 4.40 19.31 21.79
C ASN A 437 5.17 18.67 20.62
N SER A 438 6.00 19.48 19.96
CA SER A 438 6.79 19.05 18.80
C SER A 438 8.29 19.10 19.08
N ASN A 439 9.07 18.65 18.10
CA ASN A 439 10.51 18.87 18.09
C ASN A 439 10.83 20.36 18.19
N GLU A 440 12.02 20.64 18.72
CA GLU A 440 12.51 22.01 18.86
C GLU A 440 12.75 22.67 17.50
N SER A 441 12.40 23.95 17.40
CA SER A 441 12.66 24.82 16.26
C SER A 441 13.40 26.09 16.70
N TYR A 442 13.84 26.89 15.73
CA TYR A 442 14.54 28.15 15.95
C TYR A 442 13.79 29.31 15.27
N SER A 443 14.06 30.53 15.72
CA SER A 443 13.36 31.75 15.29
C SER A 443 13.87 32.28 13.94
N SER A 444 13.12 33.22 13.36
CA SER A 444 13.47 33.92 12.13
C SER A 444 14.71 34.79 12.25
N GLU A 445 15.03 35.32 13.43
CA GLU A 445 16.26 36.10 13.66
C GLU A 445 17.52 35.22 13.52
N ILE A 446 17.45 34.01 14.09
CA ILE A 446 18.49 33.00 13.92
C ILE A 446 18.58 32.60 12.43
N THR A 447 17.43 32.50 11.75
CA THR A 447 17.38 32.25 10.31
C THR A 447 18.09 33.33 9.50
N GLN A 448 17.92 34.61 9.85
CA GLN A 448 18.61 35.72 9.18
C GLN A 448 20.13 35.65 9.41
N LYS A 449 20.59 35.36 10.64
CA LYS A 449 22.01 35.16 10.94
C LYS A 449 22.61 34.00 10.15
N ILE A 450 21.88 32.88 10.08
CA ILE A 450 22.23 31.73 9.23
C ILE A 450 22.42 32.17 7.77
N ASN A 451 21.50 32.99 7.23
CA ASN A 451 21.56 33.47 5.84
C ASN A 451 22.75 34.39 5.57
N GLU A 452 23.14 35.20 6.55
CA GLU A 452 24.29 36.09 6.44
C GLU A 452 25.60 35.30 6.51
N GLU A 453 25.74 34.38 7.45
CA GLU A 453 26.94 33.54 7.62
C GLU A 453 27.13 32.52 6.48
N LEU A 454 26.04 32.02 5.87
CA LEU A 454 26.09 31.10 4.73
C LEU A 454 26.46 31.75 3.39
N LYS A 455 26.62 33.07 3.33
CA LYS A 455 27.25 33.72 2.15
C LYS A 455 28.71 33.29 1.99
N ASP A 456 29.36 32.82 3.06
CA ASP A 456 30.72 32.26 3.04
C ASP A 456 30.71 30.72 3.02
N SER A 457 31.48 30.14 2.09
CA SER A 457 31.30 28.78 1.54
C SER A 457 31.63 27.56 2.44
N THR A 458 31.73 27.68 3.76
CA THR A 458 32.17 26.57 4.65
C THR A 458 31.41 26.46 5.97
N PHE A 459 30.12 26.77 5.96
CA PHE A 459 29.30 26.78 7.16
C PHE A 459 28.93 25.39 7.71
N ASN A 460 29.00 25.22 9.04
CA ASN A 460 28.49 24.05 9.75
C ASN A 460 27.49 24.47 10.85
N PHE A 461 26.28 23.89 10.81
CA PHE A 461 25.21 24.16 11.78
C PHE A 461 25.58 23.78 13.22
N ASP A 462 26.56 22.88 13.42
CA ASP A 462 27.00 22.47 14.76
C ASP A 462 27.80 23.57 15.47
N ASP A 463 28.36 24.53 14.73
CA ASP A 463 29.16 25.63 15.28
C ASP A 463 28.28 26.77 15.79
N LEU A 464 27.05 26.87 15.27
CA LEU A 464 26.03 27.74 15.81
C LEU A 464 25.54 27.17 17.14
N ASN A 465 25.79 27.88 18.24
CA ASN A 465 25.30 27.53 19.56
C ASN A 465 23.77 27.78 19.70
N LEU A 466 22.97 27.25 18.78
CA LEU A 466 21.55 27.56 18.60
C LEU A 466 20.76 27.37 19.90
N GLU A 467 19.91 28.36 20.19
CA GLU A 467 18.89 28.27 21.21
C GLU A 467 17.66 27.58 20.63
N TYR A 468 17.45 26.35 21.06
CA TYR A 468 16.30 25.56 20.65
C TYR A 468 15.07 25.96 21.47
N PHE A 469 13.91 26.16 20.84
CA PHE A 469 12.68 26.43 21.56
C PHE A 469 11.86 25.15 21.75
N LYS A 470 11.47 24.86 23.00
CA LYS A 470 10.44 23.87 23.30
C LYS A 470 9.09 24.40 22.81
N HIS A 471 8.45 23.64 21.94
CA HIS A 471 7.23 24.05 21.25
C HIS A 471 6.03 23.25 21.74
N TYR A 472 5.02 23.97 22.24
CA TYR A 472 3.69 23.46 22.58
C TYR A 472 2.67 24.12 21.67
N TYR A 473 1.69 23.36 21.19
CA TYR A 473 0.64 23.88 20.33
C TYR A 473 -0.73 23.36 20.72
N ALA A 474 -1.74 24.18 20.45
CA ALA A 474 -3.15 23.81 20.46
C ALA A 474 -3.76 24.23 19.14
N GLU A 475 -4.54 23.35 18.52
CA GLU A 475 -5.09 23.57 17.19
C GLU A 475 -6.53 23.08 17.11
N ILE A 476 -7.38 23.89 16.48
CA ILE A 476 -8.74 23.54 16.10
C ILE A 476 -8.84 23.73 14.60
N LYS A 477 -9.24 22.69 13.87
CA LYS A 477 -9.37 22.68 12.41
C LYS A 477 -10.72 22.10 12.01
N ASN A 478 -11.42 22.75 11.11
CA ASN A 478 -12.59 22.22 10.43
C ASN A 478 -12.27 22.04 8.95
N SER A 479 -12.60 20.89 8.40
CA SER A 479 -12.49 20.62 6.97
C SER A 479 -13.84 20.15 6.44
N ILE A 480 -14.31 20.72 5.33
CA ILE A 480 -15.58 20.37 4.71
C ILE A 480 -15.49 20.49 3.19
N GLU A 481 -16.10 19.53 2.49
CA GLU A 481 -16.29 19.58 1.05
C GLU A 481 -17.53 20.41 0.70
N LEU A 482 -17.32 21.51 -0.04
CA LEU A 482 -18.42 22.38 -0.46
C LEU A 482 -19.13 21.81 -1.70
N PHE A 483 -18.34 21.32 -2.66
CA PHE A 483 -18.79 20.61 -3.85
C PHE A 483 -17.72 19.59 -4.27
N ASN A 484 -18.06 18.68 -5.18
CA ASN A 484 -17.22 17.51 -5.46
C ASN A 484 -15.77 17.89 -5.82
N GLY A 485 -14.82 17.42 -5.01
CA GLY A 485 -13.40 17.68 -5.16
C GLY A 485 -12.90 19.00 -4.56
N PHE A 486 -13.77 19.90 -4.08
CA PHE A 486 -13.39 21.17 -3.46
C PHE A 486 -13.57 21.16 -1.95
N GLN A 487 -12.45 21.23 -1.23
CA GLN A 487 -12.39 21.22 0.23
C GLN A 487 -11.98 22.59 0.76
N LEU A 488 -12.75 23.06 1.73
CA LEU A 488 -12.45 24.22 2.55
C LEU A 488 -11.93 23.73 3.90
N THR A 489 -10.76 24.24 4.30
CA THR A 489 -10.19 24.03 5.63
C THR A 489 -10.11 25.37 6.34
N THR A 490 -10.68 25.47 7.53
CA THR A 490 -10.53 26.62 8.41
C THR A 490 -9.92 26.16 9.72
N GLY A 491 -8.99 26.92 10.27
CA GLY A 491 -8.35 26.53 11.52
C GLY A 491 -7.89 27.70 12.33
N ILE A 492 -7.68 27.45 13.61
CA ILE A 492 -7.06 28.36 14.56
C ILE A 492 -6.01 27.56 15.29
N SER A 493 -4.79 28.07 15.33
CA SER A 493 -3.67 27.47 16.03
C SER A 493 -3.09 28.46 17.01
N TYR A 494 -2.69 27.96 18.18
CA TYR A 494 -2.00 28.71 19.21
C TYR A 494 -0.71 27.98 19.54
N HIS A 495 0.42 28.63 19.28
CA HIS A 495 1.75 28.09 19.52
C HIS A 495 2.39 28.82 20.69
N ARG A 496 3.02 28.07 21.60
CA ARG A 496 3.80 28.58 22.71
C ARG A 496 5.20 27.98 22.65
N ARG A 497 6.20 28.84 22.48
CA ARG A 497 7.61 28.48 22.31
C ARG A 497 8.43 29.04 23.48
N ILE A 498 9.16 28.15 24.15
CA ILE A 498 9.90 28.44 25.38
C ILE A 498 11.38 28.10 25.15
N PRO A 499 12.34 29.01 25.39
CA PRO A 499 13.76 28.75 25.17
C PRO A 499 14.27 27.58 26.04
N SER A 500 15.10 26.70 25.47
CA SER A 500 15.61 25.47 26.13
C SER A 500 16.91 25.66 26.91
N LYS A 501 17.71 26.69 26.60
CA LYS A 501 18.97 27.02 27.30
C LYS A 501 18.77 28.17 28.29
N LYS A 502 19.47 28.12 29.43
CA LYS A 502 19.70 29.26 30.33
C LYS A 502 21.03 29.93 29.94
N LYS A 503 21.03 31.27 29.90
CA LYS A 503 22.15 32.23 29.80
C LYS A 503 23.51 31.64 29.41
N VAL A 504 23.96 31.93 28.19
CA VAL A 504 25.37 31.79 27.82
C VAL A 504 26.16 32.89 28.54
N ALA A 505 27.29 32.53 29.16
CA ALA A 505 28.21 33.42 29.86
C ALA A 505 29.15 34.19 28.91
N ILE A 506 28.61 34.66 27.78
CA ILE A 506 29.32 35.54 26.85
C ILE A 506 28.44 36.78 26.79
N ASP A 507 28.92 37.90 27.33
CA ASP A 507 28.24 39.18 27.45
C ASP A 507 27.73 39.65 26.06
N PRO A 508 26.48 39.36 25.70
CA PRO A 508 25.91 39.75 24.42
C PRO A 508 25.13 41.02 24.73
N GLY A 509 25.74 42.20 24.54
CA GLY A 509 25.24 43.49 25.04
C GLY A 509 23.71 43.62 25.20
N ASP A 510 23.31 44.26 26.30
CA ASP A 510 21.99 44.26 26.96
C ASP A 510 20.73 44.07 26.06
N ASP A 511 20.69 44.63 24.85
CA ASP A 511 19.55 44.54 23.93
C ASP A 511 19.31 43.12 23.36
N VAL A 512 20.34 42.27 23.28
CA VAL A 512 20.23 40.91 22.71
C VAL A 512 19.87 39.86 23.78
N GLU A 513 20.24 40.07 25.06
CA GLU A 513 19.84 39.20 26.17
C GLU A 513 18.31 39.23 26.43
N GLU A 514 17.68 40.38 26.22
CA GLU A 514 16.26 40.56 26.55
C GLU A 514 15.32 39.90 25.53
N ILE A 515 15.71 39.82 24.25
CA ILE A 515 14.92 39.22 23.16
C ILE A 515 15.00 37.68 23.18
N LEU A 516 16.15 37.11 23.56
CA LEU A 516 16.40 35.67 23.59
C LEU A 516 15.78 34.96 24.81
N SER A 517 15.49 35.71 25.88
CA SER A 517 14.94 35.17 27.14
C SER A 517 13.41 35.16 27.22
N GLN A 518 12.70 35.71 26.23
CA GLN A 518 11.25 35.85 26.25
C GLN A 518 10.50 34.63 25.67
N ASN A 519 9.33 34.35 26.25
CA ASN A 519 8.42 33.33 25.72
C ASN A 519 7.70 33.89 24.47
N TYR A 520 7.73 33.14 23.38
CA TYR A 520 7.02 33.50 22.15
C TYR A 520 5.68 32.79 22.10
N ASN A 521 4.60 33.56 21.93
CA ASN A 521 3.27 33.02 21.69
C ASN A 521 2.77 33.49 20.32
N ASP A 522 2.11 32.60 19.59
CA ASP A 522 1.64 32.86 18.24
C ASP A 522 0.20 32.40 18.08
N PHE A 523 -0.69 33.31 17.70
CA PHE A 523 -2.08 33.00 17.42
C PHE A 523 -2.31 33.13 15.91
N THR A 524 -2.54 31.99 15.26
CA THR A 524 -2.50 31.87 13.81
C THR A 524 -3.79 31.24 13.29
N PRO A 525 -4.79 32.05 12.89
CA PRO A 525 -5.86 31.58 12.02
C PRO A 525 -5.31 31.11 10.67
N THR A 526 -5.93 30.06 10.14
CA THR A 526 -5.57 29.42 8.87
C THR A 526 -6.80 29.22 8.00
N LEU A 527 -6.63 29.44 6.70
CA LEU A 527 -7.62 29.24 5.67
C LEU A 527 -6.96 28.46 4.53
N GLY A 528 -7.46 27.27 4.25
CA GLY A 528 -6.96 26.37 3.23
C GLY A 528 -8.04 26.03 2.21
N PHE A 529 -7.66 26.01 0.94
CA PHE A 529 -8.49 25.55 -0.16
C PHE A 529 -7.76 24.39 -0.84
N SER A 530 -8.48 23.32 -1.17
CA SER A 530 -7.95 22.22 -1.96
C SER A 530 -8.97 21.83 -3.02
N TYR A 531 -8.54 21.73 -4.27
CA TYR A 531 -9.42 21.40 -5.39
C TYR A 531 -8.81 20.32 -6.28
N THR A 532 -9.57 19.24 -6.47
CA THR A 532 -9.29 18.18 -7.44
C THR A 532 -10.41 18.13 -8.47
N PRO A 533 -10.20 18.63 -9.71
CA PRO A 533 -11.21 18.57 -10.76
C PRO A 533 -11.65 17.14 -11.04
N ARG A 534 -12.95 16.94 -11.34
CA ARG A 534 -13.55 15.64 -11.72
C ARG A 534 -13.13 14.47 -10.82
N GLN A 535 -13.13 14.71 -9.51
CA GLN A 535 -12.81 13.68 -8.52
C GLN A 535 -13.86 12.55 -8.54
N TYR A 536 -13.44 11.33 -8.88
CA TYR A 536 -14.27 10.15 -8.72
C TYR A 536 -14.36 9.80 -7.23
N TYR A 537 -15.56 9.44 -6.78
CA TYR A 537 -15.81 9.09 -5.38
C TYR A 537 -16.77 7.91 -5.28
N ARG A 538 -16.81 7.27 -4.13
CA ARG A 538 -17.82 6.26 -3.77
C ARG A 538 -18.40 6.55 -2.39
N MET A 539 -19.60 6.05 -2.13
CA MET A 539 -20.26 6.14 -0.84
C MET A 539 -20.21 4.77 -0.14
N ASP A 540 -19.53 4.69 1.00
CA ASP A 540 -19.67 3.57 1.93
C ASP A 540 -20.70 3.98 3.01
N GLY A 541 -21.94 3.51 2.87
CA GLY A 541 -23.07 4.03 3.61
C GLY A 541 -23.29 5.54 3.34
N TYR A 542 -23.13 6.36 4.37
CA TYR A 542 -23.17 7.82 4.30
C TYR A 542 -21.79 8.45 4.14
N ARG A 543 -20.69 7.68 4.19
CA ARG A 543 -19.33 8.21 4.10
C ARG A 543 -18.87 8.29 2.65
N LYS A 544 -18.38 9.46 2.26
CA LYS A 544 -17.79 9.69 0.93
C LYS A 544 -16.29 9.39 0.93
N GLU A 545 -15.85 8.54 0.03
CA GLU A 545 -14.45 8.18 -0.19
C GLU A 545 -14.00 8.60 -1.60
N TYR A 546 -12.88 9.32 -1.70
CA TYR A 546 -12.26 9.64 -2.99
C TYR A 546 -11.53 8.43 -3.54
N VAL A 547 -11.70 8.16 -4.84
CA VAL A 547 -11.08 7.01 -5.52
C VAL A 547 -9.87 7.48 -6.35
N TYR A 548 -10.10 8.23 -7.43
CA TYR A 548 -9.03 8.77 -8.28
C TYR A 548 -9.50 10.02 -9.04
N SER A 549 -8.55 10.76 -9.61
CA SER A 549 -8.82 11.81 -10.60
C SER A 549 -7.72 11.79 -11.68
N TYR A 550 -8.08 12.18 -12.90
CA TYR A 550 -7.13 12.43 -13.98
C TYR A 550 -6.47 13.81 -13.91
N TYR A 551 -6.89 14.65 -12.97
CA TYR A 551 -6.38 16.01 -12.77
C TYR A 551 -5.58 16.10 -11.47
N PRO A 552 -4.62 17.04 -11.36
CA PRO A 552 -3.89 17.27 -10.14
C PRO A 552 -4.80 17.82 -9.03
N THR A 553 -4.40 17.58 -7.79
CA THR A 553 -4.94 18.29 -6.63
C THR A 553 -4.13 19.55 -6.43
N ILE A 554 -4.80 20.70 -6.42
CA ILE A 554 -4.20 22.00 -6.18
C ILE A 554 -4.66 22.47 -4.81
N SER A 555 -3.72 22.84 -3.94
CA SER A 555 -4.03 23.35 -2.60
C SER A 555 -3.34 24.67 -2.34
N ILE A 556 -4.01 25.57 -1.63
CA ILE A 556 -3.47 26.86 -1.19
C ILE A 556 -3.83 27.02 0.28
N GLU A 557 -2.85 27.34 1.11
CA GLU A 557 -3.05 27.67 2.52
C GLU A 557 -2.56 29.10 2.80
N ILE A 558 -3.39 29.86 3.50
CA ILE A 558 -3.11 31.21 3.96
C ILE A 558 -3.23 31.20 5.48
N ALA A 559 -2.20 31.68 6.15
CA ALA A 559 -2.16 31.80 7.59
C ALA A 559 -1.71 33.21 7.98
N ARG A 560 -2.19 33.73 9.10
CA ARG A 560 -1.80 35.05 9.60
C ARG A 560 -1.60 35.01 11.09
N GLY A 561 -0.41 35.36 11.58
CA GLY A 561 -0.17 35.64 12.99
C GLY A 561 -0.83 36.97 13.36
N ILE A 562 -1.67 36.98 14.39
CA ILE A 562 -2.36 38.18 14.87
C ILE A 562 -1.78 38.61 16.22
N PRO A 563 -1.17 39.80 16.32
CA PRO A 563 -0.59 40.26 17.58
C PRO A 563 -1.68 40.61 18.61
N GLY A 564 -1.33 40.50 19.90
CA GLY A 564 -2.17 40.91 21.03
C GLY A 564 -3.22 39.88 21.49
N VAL A 565 -3.65 38.95 20.63
CA VAL A 565 -4.58 37.88 21.01
C VAL A 565 -3.85 36.83 21.83
N GLY A 566 -4.26 36.58 23.07
CA GLY A 566 -3.63 35.58 23.94
C GLY A 566 -2.16 35.85 24.25
N LYS A 567 -1.74 37.13 24.31
CA LYS A 567 -0.34 37.56 24.39
C LYS A 567 0.52 37.10 23.21
N SER A 568 -0.09 36.99 22.02
CA SER A 568 0.65 36.70 20.80
C SER A 568 1.55 37.86 20.42
N SER A 569 2.81 37.56 20.12
CA SER A 569 3.79 38.49 19.56
C SER A 569 3.92 38.39 18.04
N GLY A 570 3.20 37.46 17.40
CA GLY A 570 3.28 37.19 15.97
C GLY A 570 2.48 38.19 15.13
N ASP A 571 3.16 38.91 14.25
CA ASP A 571 2.60 39.71 13.15
C ASP A 571 3.31 39.34 11.85
N TYR A 572 2.78 38.31 11.18
CA TYR A 572 3.24 37.83 9.89
C TYR A 572 2.09 37.20 9.09
N GLY A 573 2.23 37.16 7.77
CA GLY A 573 1.41 36.33 6.89
C GLY A 573 2.23 35.18 6.34
N ARG A 574 1.63 34.01 6.14
CA ARG A 574 2.24 32.85 5.50
C ARG A 574 1.31 32.37 4.40
N ILE A 575 1.85 32.22 3.20
CA ILE A 575 1.12 31.71 2.04
C ILE A 575 1.89 30.51 1.52
N GLU A 576 1.18 29.40 1.33
CA GLU A 576 1.73 28.20 0.71
C GLU A 576 0.80 27.67 -0.36
N ALA A 577 1.39 27.17 -1.44
CA ALA A 577 0.68 26.48 -2.51
C ALA A 577 1.32 25.12 -2.74
N ASP A 578 0.48 24.14 -3.06
CA ASP A 578 0.85 22.76 -3.32
C ASP A 578 0.12 22.23 -4.55
N VAL A 579 0.83 21.46 -5.37
CA VAL A 579 0.26 20.73 -6.51
C VAL A 579 0.84 19.32 -6.50
N HIS A 580 -0.03 18.33 -6.39
CA HIS A 580 0.38 16.93 -6.46
C HIS A 580 -0.56 16.08 -7.33
N GLN A 581 0.02 15.08 -7.98
CA GLN A 581 -0.73 14.12 -8.79
C GLN A 581 -0.01 12.78 -8.89
N SER A 582 -0.80 11.72 -9.07
CA SER A 582 -0.36 10.37 -9.42
C SER A 582 -0.91 10.02 -10.81
N LEU A 583 -0.02 9.94 -11.80
CA LEU A 583 -0.35 9.63 -13.19
C LEU A 583 -0.05 8.17 -13.50
N MET A 584 -1.06 7.44 -13.98
CA MET A 584 -0.90 6.08 -14.50
C MET A 584 -0.50 6.15 -15.99
N LEU A 585 0.77 5.86 -16.29
CA LEU A 585 1.33 5.95 -17.66
C LEU A 585 1.18 4.65 -18.47
N GLY A 586 0.39 3.70 -17.97
CA GLY A 586 0.17 2.38 -18.55
C GLY A 586 0.31 1.27 -17.51
N LEU A 587 0.45 0.03 -17.99
CA LEU A 587 0.53 -1.17 -17.17
C LEU A 587 1.59 -1.05 -16.06
N CYS A 588 1.11 -0.84 -14.82
CA CYS A 588 1.90 -0.77 -13.59
C CYS A 588 3.08 0.23 -13.63
N ARG A 589 2.92 1.33 -14.37
CA ARG A 589 3.83 2.47 -14.39
C ARG A 589 3.14 3.69 -13.81
N ARG A 590 3.77 4.29 -12.81
CA ARG A 590 3.18 5.39 -12.05
C ARG A 590 4.20 6.52 -11.95
N LEU A 591 3.77 7.71 -12.31
CA LEU A 591 4.53 8.93 -12.13
C LEU A 591 3.83 9.77 -11.08
N ASN A 592 4.48 9.92 -9.92
CA ASN A 592 4.01 10.79 -8.86
C ASN A 592 4.86 12.04 -8.85
N TYR A 593 4.21 13.19 -8.82
CA TYR A 593 4.89 14.46 -8.62
C TYR A 593 4.20 15.27 -7.54
N HIS A 594 5.00 16.08 -6.84
CA HIS A 594 4.56 16.99 -5.79
C HIS A 594 5.42 18.24 -5.86
N ILE A 595 4.81 19.37 -6.13
CA ILE A 595 5.46 20.67 -6.26
C ILE A 595 4.82 21.58 -5.24
N SER A 596 5.61 22.16 -4.34
CA SER A 596 5.09 23.13 -3.39
C SER A 596 6.01 24.32 -3.24
N ALA A 597 5.41 25.46 -2.93
CA ALA A 597 6.10 26.71 -2.72
C ALA A 597 5.44 27.45 -1.56
N GLY A 598 6.24 28.15 -0.78
CA GLY A 598 5.74 28.91 0.36
C GLY A 598 6.60 30.11 0.66
N LEU A 599 5.97 31.14 1.24
CA LEU A 599 6.66 32.35 1.66
C LEU A 599 5.97 33.00 2.86
N TYR A 600 6.77 33.64 3.71
CA TYR A 600 6.31 34.55 4.76
C TYR A 600 6.26 35.99 4.24
N THR A 601 5.11 36.64 4.36
CA THR A 601 4.85 38.06 4.06
C THR A 601 4.72 38.89 5.34
N GLN A 602 4.90 40.22 5.26
CA GLN A 602 4.62 41.14 6.37
C GLN A 602 5.33 40.75 7.69
N GLN A 603 6.63 40.44 7.62
CA GLN A 603 7.45 39.96 8.73
C GLN A 603 7.81 41.08 9.72
N LYS A 604 6.82 41.64 10.42
CA LYS A 604 7.04 42.75 11.38
C LYS A 604 7.52 42.27 12.74
N SER A 605 7.27 41.01 13.07
CA SER A 605 7.73 40.36 14.29
C SER A 605 8.59 39.13 13.97
N THR A 606 9.27 38.63 15.00
CA THR A 606 9.90 37.30 14.97
C THR A 606 8.85 36.23 14.67
N TYR A 607 9.10 35.41 13.66
CA TYR A 607 8.29 34.23 13.32
C TYR A 607 9.16 32.98 13.41
N PHE A 608 8.52 31.81 13.30
CA PHE A 608 9.21 30.54 13.18
C PHE A 608 8.81 29.93 11.84
N ALA A 609 9.81 29.48 11.07
CA ALA A 609 9.60 28.90 9.75
C ALA A 609 8.97 27.49 9.88
N ASP A 610 7.67 27.49 10.14
CA ASP A 610 6.83 26.30 10.30
C ASP A 610 5.90 26.23 9.09
N PHE A 611 6.46 25.90 7.93
CA PHE A 611 5.68 25.62 6.72
C PHE A 611 4.91 24.30 6.84
N ARG A 612 3.73 24.24 6.24
CA ARG A 612 2.86 23.06 6.27
C ARG A 612 3.26 22.03 5.24
N TYR A 613 3.59 22.48 4.03
CA TYR A 613 3.96 21.61 2.91
C TYR A 613 5.47 21.45 2.75
N PHE A 614 6.30 22.26 3.43
CA PHE A 614 7.75 22.04 3.51
C PHE A 614 8.09 21.27 4.77
N THR A 615 7.75 19.98 4.75
CA THR A 615 8.08 19.07 5.84
C THR A 615 8.73 17.80 5.29
N ARG A 616 9.18 16.92 6.18
CA ARG A 616 9.85 15.69 5.78
C ARG A 616 8.93 14.68 5.10
N ARG A 617 7.60 14.87 5.00
CA ARG A 617 6.67 13.91 4.38
C ARG A 617 5.62 14.62 3.55
N ASN A 618 5.69 14.43 2.24
CA ASN A 618 4.84 15.19 1.31
C ASN A 618 3.84 14.33 0.53
N PHE A 619 4.15 13.05 0.27
CA PHE A 619 3.16 12.13 -0.26
C PHE A 619 2.16 11.70 0.83
N PRO A 620 0.84 11.65 0.53
CA PRO A 620 -0.16 11.13 1.46
C PRO A 620 0.23 9.74 1.96
N ASP A 621 -0.06 9.43 3.23
CA ASP A 621 0.23 8.11 3.85
C ASP A 621 -0.42 6.93 3.11
N THR A 622 -1.42 7.18 2.23
CA THR A 622 -2.07 6.19 1.38
C THR A 622 -1.28 5.82 0.12
N TRP A 623 -0.17 6.51 -0.17
CA TRP A 623 0.75 6.16 -1.25
C TRP A 623 1.85 5.28 -0.63
N ASP A 624 1.82 3.98 -0.92
CA ASP A 624 2.56 2.86 -0.29
C ASP A 624 4.12 2.95 -0.28
N ASP A 625 4.74 4.13 -0.32
CA ASP A 625 6.19 4.29 -0.26
C ASP A 625 6.62 5.22 0.88
N GLN A 626 7.26 4.65 1.90
CA GLN A 626 7.85 5.40 3.03
C GLN A 626 9.14 6.17 2.66
N ILE A 627 9.62 5.99 1.41
CA ILE A 627 10.87 6.57 0.90
C ILE A 627 10.62 7.71 -0.09
N GLY A 628 9.52 7.67 -0.85
CA GLY A 628 9.18 8.67 -1.86
C GLY A 628 8.61 9.97 -1.29
N GLY A 629 8.80 11.07 -2.02
CA GLY A 629 8.20 12.38 -1.70
C GLY A 629 8.80 13.05 -0.47
N VAL A 630 10.06 12.73 -0.17
CA VAL A 630 10.81 13.28 0.97
C VAL A 630 12.26 13.48 0.55
N PHE A 631 12.90 14.50 1.10
CA PHE A 631 14.36 14.58 1.09
C PHE A 631 14.92 13.56 2.09
N ASN A 632 15.76 12.64 1.62
CA ASN A 632 16.28 11.55 2.45
C ASN A 632 17.61 11.92 3.11
N LEU A 633 18.40 12.78 2.46
CA LEU A 633 19.71 13.25 2.89
C LEU A 633 19.69 14.68 3.44
N LEU A 634 18.67 15.48 3.11
CA LEU A 634 18.56 16.84 3.64
C LEU A 634 18.41 16.82 5.16
N LYS A 635 19.29 17.54 5.84
CA LYS A 635 19.27 17.66 7.30
C LYS A 635 18.00 18.42 7.75
N GLY A 636 17.45 18.04 8.91
CA GLY A 636 16.18 18.58 9.42
C GLY A 636 16.21 20.09 9.69
N GLU A 637 17.40 20.61 9.94
CA GLU A 637 17.67 22.01 10.21
C GLU A 637 17.27 22.88 9.01
N TRP A 638 17.51 22.44 7.77
CA TRP A 638 17.19 23.21 6.56
C TRP A 638 15.70 23.49 6.35
N PHE A 639 14.82 22.69 6.94
CA PHE A 639 13.37 22.89 6.80
C PHE A 639 12.87 24.16 7.49
N ASN A 640 13.57 24.57 8.56
CA ASN A 640 13.24 25.75 9.33
C ASN A 640 14.18 26.93 9.00
N ALA A 641 15.10 26.75 8.05
CA ALA A 641 16.21 27.68 7.81
C ALA A 641 15.84 28.83 6.88
N SER A 642 14.60 28.91 6.42
CA SER A 642 14.25 29.85 5.38
C SER A 642 12.85 30.39 5.54
N ASP A 643 12.66 31.62 5.09
CA ASP A 643 11.38 32.32 5.05
C ASP A 643 10.61 32.09 3.74
N LYS A 644 11.28 31.47 2.76
CA LYS A 644 10.73 31.13 1.44
C LYS A 644 11.32 29.82 0.96
N TYR A 645 10.53 29.04 0.24
CA TYR A 645 11.01 27.83 -0.39
C TYR A 645 10.23 27.52 -1.67
N ILE A 646 10.89 26.78 -2.56
CA ILE A 646 10.26 26.07 -3.67
C ILE A 646 10.84 24.66 -3.64
N GLN A 647 9.99 23.65 -3.61
CA GLN A 647 10.41 22.26 -3.72
C GLN A 647 9.64 21.54 -4.80
N ALA A 648 10.28 20.55 -5.40
CA ALA A 648 9.65 19.63 -6.31
C ALA A 648 10.16 18.21 -6.07
N HIS A 649 9.25 17.26 -5.98
CA HIS A 649 9.54 15.85 -5.87
C HIS A 649 8.90 15.12 -7.04
N PHE A 650 9.67 14.24 -7.66
CA PHE A 650 9.25 13.35 -8.74
C PHE A 650 9.65 11.94 -8.37
N MET A 651 8.70 11.03 -8.50
CA MET A 651 8.90 9.61 -8.30
C MET A 651 8.32 8.87 -9.49
N TYR A 652 9.19 8.16 -10.21
CA TYR A 652 8.78 7.29 -11.29
C TYR A 652 8.92 5.84 -10.87
N GLU A 653 7.80 5.14 -10.79
CA GLU A 653 7.71 3.73 -10.41
C GLU A 653 7.45 2.88 -11.65
N SER A 654 8.28 1.86 -11.84
CA SER A 654 8.09 0.87 -12.91
C SER A 654 8.69 -0.48 -12.51
N PRO A 655 8.12 -1.61 -12.94
CA PRO A 655 8.71 -2.92 -12.68
C PRO A 655 10.05 -3.17 -13.40
N PHE A 656 10.38 -2.38 -14.44
CA PHE A 656 11.53 -2.63 -15.32
C PHE A 656 12.20 -1.34 -15.82
N ILE A 657 13.02 -0.66 -15.01
CA ILE A 657 13.81 0.51 -15.42
C ILE A 657 15.24 0.06 -15.73
N LEU A 658 16.00 -0.28 -14.69
CA LEU A 658 17.42 -0.58 -14.73
C LEU A 658 17.70 -1.96 -15.32
N PHE A 659 16.88 -2.97 -15.01
CA PHE A 659 17.05 -4.33 -15.55
C PHE A 659 16.90 -4.42 -17.08
N LYS A 660 16.21 -3.45 -17.70
CA LYS A 660 16.10 -3.37 -19.16
C LYS A 660 17.32 -2.71 -19.80
N VAL A 661 17.89 -1.69 -19.15
CA VAL A 661 18.98 -0.86 -19.68
C VAL A 661 20.35 -1.51 -19.47
N LEU A 662 20.61 -2.07 -18.28
CA LEU A 662 21.92 -2.65 -17.92
C LEU A 662 22.04 -4.13 -18.31
N ARG A 663 21.85 -4.45 -19.59
CA ARG A 663 21.97 -5.82 -20.13
C ARG A 663 23.44 -6.20 -20.38
N ILE A 664 24.31 -6.00 -19.40
CA ILE A 664 25.74 -6.35 -19.47
C ILE A 664 25.88 -7.88 -19.28
N ASN A 665 26.62 -8.54 -20.17
CA ASN A 665 26.71 -10.01 -20.21
C ASN A 665 27.24 -10.66 -18.91
N SER A 666 28.10 -9.97 -18.15
CA SER A 666 28.72 -10.47 -16.92
C SER A 666 27.77 -10.48 -15.70
N THR A 667 26.76 -9.61 -15.66
CA THR A 667 25.80 -9.49 -14.54
C THR A 667 24.44 -10.09 -14.84
N LYS A 668 24.21 -10.59 -16.06
CA LYS A 668 22.92 -11.12 -16.55
C LYS A 668 22.30 -12.19 -15.64
N LYS A 669 23.08 -13.18 -15.19
CA LYS A 669 22.56 -14.27 -14.32
C LYS A 669 22.12 -13.73 -12.96
N PHE A 670 22.91 -12.84 -12.37
CA PHE A 670 22.58 -12.20 -11.09
C PHE A 670 21.34 -11.29 -11.20
N MET A 671 21.30 -10.43 -12.23
CA MET A 671 20.17 -9.52 -12.47
C MET A 671 18.87 -10.29 -12.74
N GLN A 672 18.93 -11.43 -13.45
CA GLN A 672 17.77 -12.31 -13.65
C GLN A 672 17.30 -13.02 -12.38
N THR A 673 18.20 -13.34 -11.45
CA THR A 673 17.80 -13.88 -10.15
C THR A 673 17.19 -12.80 -9.27
N ALA A 674 17.78 -11.59 -9.24
CA ALA A 674 17.29 -10.47 -8.44
C ALA A 674 15.91 -9.97 -8.93
N SER A 675 15.67 -9.91 -10.25
CA SER A 675 14.40 -9.46 -10.82
C SER A 675 13.20 -10.36 -10.46
N ARG A 676 13.44 -11.60 -10.00
CA ARG A 676 12.39 -12.51 -9.49
C ARG A 676 11.83 -12.09 -8.13
N TYR A 677 12.58 -11.29 -7.37
CA TYR A 677 12.25 -10.92 -5.99
C TYR A 677 11.95 -9.42 -5.83
N ILE A 678 12.16 -8.63 -6.88
CA ILE A 678 11.89 -7.19 -6.92
C ILE A 678 10.57 -6.97 -7.67
N LEU A 679 9.64 -6.25 -7.04
CA LEU A 679 8.31 -5.97 -7.58
C LEU A 679 8.27 -4.63 -8.31
N SER A 680 8.93 -3.61 -7.73
CA SER A 680 9.00 -2.28 -8.30
C SER A 680 10.40 -1.70 -8.19
N GLU A 681 10.80 -0.98 -9.23
CA GLU A 681 11.93 -0.08 -9.22
C GLU A 681 11.40 1.35 -9.21
N ARG A 682 12.07 2.22 -8.47
CA ARG A 682 11.67 3.60 -8.27
C ARG A 682 12.84 4.51 -8.53
N PHE A 683 12.64 5.49 -9.41
CA PHE A 683 13.55 6.60 -9.57
C PHE A 683 12.99 7.80 -8.81
N TYR A 684 13.84 8.41 -7.99
CA TYR A 684 13.52 9.57 -7.19
C TYR A 684 14.32 10.75 -7.69
N TRP A 685 13.66 11.87 -7.89
CA TRP A 685 14.30 13.15 -8.12
C TRP A 685 13.62 14.20 -7.24
N SER A 686 14.41 14.93 -6.47
CA SER A 686 13.93 15.97 -5.59
C SER A 686 14.79 17.21 -5.77
N GLN A 687 14.15 18.37 -5.89
CA GLN A 687 14.81 19.65 -6.03
C GLN A 687 14.28 20.59 -4.95
N LEU A 688 15.18 21.29 -4.28
CA LEU A 688 14.89 22.34 -3.33
C LEU A 688 15.61 23.62 -3.74
N TRP A 689 14.88 24.72 -3.65
CA TRP A 689 15.40 26.06 -3.67
C TRP A 689 14.97 26.77 -2.39
N THR A 690 15.95 27.30 -1.67
CA THR A 690 15.73 28.32 -0.64
C THR A 690 16.76 29.43 -0.83
N PRO A 691 16.49 30.66 -0.35
CA PRO A 691 17.49 31.73 -0.26
C PRO A 691 18.86 31.29 0.28
N VAL A 692 18.85 30.36 1.23
CA VAL A 692 20.03 29.90 1.96
C VAL A 692 20.73 28.73 1.27
N LEU A 693 19.94 27.86 0.64
CA LEU A 693 20.39 26.70 -0.10
C LEU A 693 19.84 26.83 -1.53
N PRO A 694 20.51 27.63 -2.40
CA PRO A 694 19.95 28.07 -3.67
C PRO A 694 19.69 26.93 -4.66
N SER A 695 20.36 25.79 -4.52
CA SER A 695 20.07 24.64 -5.36
C SER A 695 20.51 23.35 -4.69
N TYR A 696 19.58 22.66 -4.06
CA TYR A 696 19.80 21.32 -3.56
C TYR A 696 19.05 20.29 -4.38
N THR A 697 19.78 19.34 -4.94
CA THR A 697 19.24 18.28 -5.78
C THR A 697 19.51 16.93 -5.12
N GLU A 698 18.47 16.11 -4.98
CA GLU A 698 18.58 14.75 -4.49
C GLU A 698 18.09 13.79 -5.57
N VAL A 699 18.98 12.90 -6.02
CA VAL A 699 18.62 11.80 -6.91
C VAL A 699 18.69 10.50 -6.15
N GLY A 700 17.73 9.62 -6.38
CA GLY A 700 17.67 8.33 -5.74
C GLY A 700 17.24 7.23 -6.67
N TYR A 701 17.69 6.02 -6.37
CA TYR A 701 17.20 4.81 -6.98
C TYR A 701 16.83 3.81 -5.89
N GLY A 702 15.59 3.32 -5.95
CA GLY A 702 15.10 2.33 -5.02
C GLY A 702 14.54 1.09 -5.69
N ILE A 703 14.59 0.00 -4.94
CA ILE A 703 13.99 -1.27 -5.28
C ILE A 703 13.12 -1.72 -4.12
N GLY A 704 11.93 -2.21 -4.46
CA GLY A 704 10.91 -2.55 -3.50
C GLY A 704 10.25 -3.90 -3.76
N ASN A 705 9.81 -4.52 -2.67
CA ASN A 705 8.83 -5.60 -2.67
C ASN A 705 7.93 -5.45 -1.44
N HIS A 706 7.00 -6.38 -1.23
CA HIS A 706 6.06 -6.35 -0.09
C HIS A 706 6.72 -6.50 1.31
N ILE A 707 8.05 -6.62 1.39
CA ILE A 707 8.80 -6.85 2.64
C ILE A 707 9.68 -5.67 2.97
N PHE A 708 10.36 -5.16 1.95
CA PHE A 708 11.37 -4.15 2.12
C PHE A 708 11.36 -3.19 0.95
N ASN A 709 11.61 -1.94 1.28
CA ASN A 709 11.97 -0.90 0.34
C ASN A 709 13.38 -0.44 0.65
N ILE A 710 14.24 -0.51 -0.36
CA ILE A 710 15.63 -0.08 -0.28
C ILE A 710 15.81 1.09 -1.25
N GLY A 711 16.43 2.17 -0.80
CA GLY A 711 16.78 3.32 -1.64
C GLY A 711 18.22 3.77 -1.41
N ILE A 712 18.94 4.04 -2.49
CA ILE A 712 20.23 4.74 -2.47
C ILE A 712 19.99 6.15 -2.98
N PHE A 713 20.52 7.14 -2.27
CA PHE A 713 20.36 8.56 -2.56
C PHE A 713 21.72 9.23 -2.69
N ALA A 714 21.84 10.18 -3.60
CA ALA A 714 22.95 11.10 -3.71
C ALA A 714 22.42 12.54 -3.72
N GLY A 715 22.99 13.37 -2.85
CA GLY A 715 22.65 14.78 -2.68
C GLY A 715 23.73 15.67 -3.25
N PHE A 716 23.30 16.71 -3.96
CA PHE A 716 24.13 17.69 -4.64
C PHE A 716 23.73 19.09 -4.18
N ASP A 717 24.72 19.92 -3.83
CA ASP A 717 24.53 21.34 -3.56
C ASP A 717 25.19 22.14 -4.68
N ARG A 718 24.45 23.01 -5.35
CA ARG A 718 24.88 23.75 -6.55
C ARG A 718 25.58 22.84 -7.57
N TRP A 719 25.02 21.66 -7.83
CA TRP A 719 25.55 20.62 -8.72
C TRP A 719 26.87 19.96 -8.26
N HIS A 720 27.41 20.33 -7.11
CA HIS A 720 28.57 19.68 -6.51
C HIS A 720 28.10 18.55 -5.60
N TYR A 721 28.75 17.39 -5.72
CA TYR A 721 28.44 16.24 -4.88
C TYR A 721 28.69 16.58 -3.40
N GLN A 722 27.67 16.39 -2.56
CA GLN A 722 27.76 16.66 -1.12
C GLN A 722 27.76 15.38 -0.29
N SER A 723 26.83 14.46 -0.58
CA SER A 723 26.65 13.25 0.24
C SER A 723 25.98 12.11 -0.50
N MET A 724 26.15 10.90 0.02
CA MET A 724 25.44 9.71 -0.41
C MET A 724 24.92 8.98 0.83
N GLY A 725 23.70 8.46 0.75
CA GLY A 725 23.13 7.68 1.85
C GLY A 725 22.23 6.56 1.35
N PHE A 726 21.85 5.73 2.31
CA PHE A 726 21.08 4.53 2.08
C PHE A 726 19.91 4.49 3.06
N LYS A 727 18.73 4.15 2.56
CA LYS A 727 17.53 3.99 3.37
C LYS A 727 16.99 2.58 3.17
N PHE A 728 16.64 1.96 4.29
CA PHE A 728 16.01 0.65 4.33
C PHE A 728 14.75 0.76 5.16
N ALA A 729 13.61 0.36 4.60
CA ALA A 729 12.34 0.24 5.30
C ALA A 729 11.88 -1.22 5.26
N PHE A 730 11.45 -1.76 6.41
CA PHE A 730 10.75 -3.06 6.49
C PHE A 730 9.24 -2.81 6.52
N GLU A 731 8.50 -3.38 5.58
CA GLU A 731 7.05 -3.22 5.40
C GLU A 731 6.24 -4.45 5.83
N LEU A 732 6.90 -5.47 6.41
CA LEU A 732 6.34 -6.79 6.76
C LEU A 732 5.09 -6.79 7.67
N PHE A 733 4.67 -5.64 8.23
CA PHE A 733 3.62 -5.54 9.26
C PHE A 733 2.67 -4.33 9.11
N GLN A 734 2.56 -3.73 7.93
CA GLN A 734 1.62 -2.60 7.71
C GLN A 734 0.14 -3.00 7.82
#